data_AF-A0A7R7ZM16-F1
#
_entry.id   AF-A0A7R7ZM16-F1
#
_cell.length_a   1.000
_cell.length_b   1.000
_cell.length_c   1.000
_cell.angle_alpha   90.00
_cell.angle_beta   90.00
_cell.angle_gamma   90.00
#
_symmetry.space_group_name_H-M   'P 1'
#
loop_
_entity.id
_entity.type
_entity.pdbx_description
1 polymer ?
#
loop_
_entity_poly.entity_id
_entity_poly.type
_entity_poly.pdbx_seq_one_letter_code
_entity_poly.pdbx_strand_id
1 'polypeptide(L)'
;MRRNSDIEIHLPDADPAVAPESMDEPDVEMSSEKPTAPLSLPAHIAARFYRKSTAARRSSVASSRRSSISSLHSHHSNASTRGASPTDHIAQHVRRTSILESRKARLADRTLHAEKVRRRATLSKAATKNMHREERALAAHQSRERLLAEITAKCEEEVRRAKKIAEDNREKKAAEHDRLRLEMAEKFAETERRRMLYQRSHRRQRTSSLPVTEEKKMAREVTRSLTQDAAAKTIQRVWKTYHARTIMQQFQTLGINVGNINNMIFEDVGALLSEDRVLDTMARVLRLCGLQDMTNGTMGGRGAVRTFLSSYLIFTHPKEVLSSNGEQEQDLIAKARELLAAFEQVTSLLLSGCCSPSTISTELQTLYEAYNVFFSAFHAWKSHDSSVLTEIMLAQFVELELIWQTVKDDRAGGVADDYREGIRQNQITLLARLKRLVGSEKAMQMVRDVLKKAKRAKKRSASKQAIPRSATEGTASNEALTDGVTSPISETFNNVDSSVLRELDQQRISPHEHFSKMLTALPENRTLVHELLVNKEFRVDETQYTEPRRHIMQHMCAMMRKDVEAGLGVNWTIAMATVVQDRLLRSLRPGNSLHVLISEVLDPKLVENQCKAGAFSYENFFAFMHTILPKLCAPYRDPQVHAFAEDKSGDAIDRLTRLMGIIDLLSLDHTNFMIRVAAPQLIQEGPGYEQRAFDKGLQDGTIDLGKTRRFWRTHRQVIVDEMKKRDPDNVNGEPRPPAPRIYAQGLSDLVLSNAAVSNDLIPETLELDRHRLHVLHATAYRIVATASILLTAKNLLKRDVRSQWKAEADRILSLDFNDITPGRVQSILESTHPMPSSASAQLAATIRRVLGPVATACEAASSLPPSLPQTTVEANANGDSSMQDSSSFSGEEGEPANHDSSNGSGSAASSFSDPVARLILSRLRAHVLSRLSASSASERVRTTTTASQSLAGAGMPEFVNAVGKLVEELEKVREVDWLCHGVFYERILDEGVSLGQ
;
A
#
# COMPACT_ATOMS: atom_id res chain seq x y z
N MET A 1 -58.74 -13.14 -23.80
CA MET A 1 -59.94 -14.01 -23.64
C MET A 1 -59.51 -15.45 -23.78
N ARG A 2 -60.16 -16.40 -23.07
CA ARG A 2 -60.33 -17.85 -23.41
C ARG A 2 -59.10 -18.70 -23.81
N ARG A 3 -58.94 -19.95 -23.36
CA ARG A 3 -59.57 -20.70 -22.27
C ARG A 3 -58.71 -21.93 -21.92
N ASN A 4 -59.11 -22.63 -20.87
CA ASN A 4 -58.46 -23.78 -20.24
C ASN A 4 -58.31 -25.02 -21.15
N SER A 5 -57.61 -26.00 -20.58
CA SER A 5 -57.59 -27.45 -20.82
C SER A 5 -58.97 -28.12 -20.99
N ASP A 6 -59.00 -29.41 -21.36
CA ASP A 6 -59.36 -30.53 -20.46
C ASP A 6 -59.31 -31.91 -21.18
N ILE A 7 -59.31 -33.01 -20.40
CA ILE A 7 -59.74 -34.40 -20.72
C ILE A 7 -58.83 -35.31 -21.60
N GLU A 8 -58.67 -36.63 -21.34
CA GLU A 8 -58.47 -37.40 -20.06
C GLU A 8 -58.14 -38.91 -20.32
N ILE A 9 -57.52 -39.57 -19.32
CA ILE A 9 -57.56 -41.01 -18.92
C ILE A 9 -57.37 -42.13 -19.99
N HIS A 10 -56.25 -42.88 -19.87
CA HIS A 10 -56.28 -44.32 -19.49
C HIS A 10 -54.90 -44.86 -19.03
N LEU A 11 -54.93 -45.74 -18.02
CA LEU A 11 -53.87 -46.67 -17.61
C LEU A 11 -54.39 -48.11 -17.82
N PRO A 12 -53.52 -49.13 -17.94
CA PRO A 12 -53.28 -49.97 -16.75
C PRO A 12 -51.85 -50.58 -16.59
N ASP A 13 -51.48 -50.75 -15.32
CA ASP A 13 -50.69 -51.80 -14.63
C ASP A 13 -49.70 -52.77 -15.33
N ALA A 14 -48.73 -53.21 -14.48
CA ALA A 14 -48.00 -54.50 -14.44
C ALA A 14 -46.48 -54.52 -14.78
N ASP A 15 -45.67 -54.33 -13.73
CA ASP A 15 -44.28 -54.81 -13.57
C ASP A 15 -44.19 -56.35 -13.49
N PRO A 16 -42.98 -56.99 -13.49
CA PRO A 16 -41.67 -56.56 -14.00
C PRO A 16 -41.00 -57.63 -14.91
N ALA A 17 -39.80 -57.34 -15.45
CA ALA A 17 -38.92 -58.33 -16.10
C ALA A 17 -37.46 -58.23 -15.59
N VAL A 18 -36.74 -59.36 -15.60
CA VAL A 18 -35.38 -59.53 -15.06
C VAL A 18 -34.32 -59.34 -16.16
N ALA A 19 -33.09 -59.01 -15.76
CA ALA A 19 -31.92 -58.83 -16.63
C ALA A 19 -31.50 -60.11 -17.38
N PRO A 20 -30.63 -59.95 -18.39
CA PRO A 20 -29.42 -60.78 -18.47
C PRO A 20 -28.12 -59.95 -18.58
N GLU A 21 -27.00 -60.65 -18.67
CA GLU A 21 -25.64 -60.19 -18.33
C GLU A 21 -24.81 -59.67 -19.53
N SER A 22 -23.59 -59.20 -19.20
CA SER A 22 -22.56 -58.69 -20.09
C SER A 22 -21.78 -59.76 -20.85
N MET A 23 -21.14 -59.35 -21.96
CA MET A 23 -19.85 -59.91 -22.40
C MET A 23 -18.98 -58.81 -23.02
N ASP A 24 -17.71 -58.83 -22.64
CA ASP A 24 -16.63 -57.88 -22.93
C ASP A 24 -15.98 -58.18 -24.31
N GLU A 25 -14.90 -57.58 -24.83
CA GLU A 25 -13.83 -56.63 -24.44
C GLU A 25 -13.19 -56.16 -25.80
N PRO A 26 -11.99 -55.56 -25.93
CA PRO A 26 -11.21 -54.65 -25.05
C PRO A 26 -10.75 -53.35 -25.75
N ASP A 27 -10.11 -52.44 -25.00
CA ASP A 27 -8.82 -51.87 -25.42
C ASP A 27 -7.98 -51.41 -24.21
N VAL A 28 -6.66 -51.28 -24.37
CA VAL A 28 -5.68 -51.46 -23.27
C VAL A 28 -5.23 -50.15 -22.56
N GLU A 29 -4.98 -50.26 -21.26
CA GLU A 29 -4.45 -49.19 -20.38
C GLU A 29 -3.06 -48.66 -20.77
N MET A 30 -2.75 -47.44 -20.31
CA MET A 30 -1.37 -47.05 -19.99
C MET A 30 -1.26 -46.56 -18.54
N SER A 31 -0.32 -47.19 -17.83
CA SER A 31 0.05 -47.04 -16.42
C SER A 31 0.94 -45.79 -16.17
N SER A 32 1.16 -45.29 -14.94
CA SER A 32 0.52 -45.50 -13.63
C SER A 32 1.10 -44.52 -12.59
N GLU A 33 0.30 -44.04 -11.63
CA GLU A 33 0.81 -43.51 -10.35
C GLU A 33 0.00 -44.03 -9.15
N LYS A 34 0.63 -44.10 -7.98
CA LYS A 34 0.12 -44.84 -6.81
C LYS A 34 -0.96 -44.05 -6.03
N PRO A 35 -2.17 -44.60 -5.82
CA PRO A 35 -3.06 -44.08 -4.78
C PRO A 35 -2.58 -44.53 -3.40
N THR A 36 -2.43 -43.58 -2.47
CA THR A 36 -2.12 -43.87 -1.06
C THR A 36 -3.39 -44.28 -0.31
N ALA A 37 -3.28 -45.25 0.61
CA ALA A 37 -4.42 -45.75 1.36
C ALA A 37 -4.97 -44.71 2.37
N PRO A 38 -6.30 -44.48 2.42
CA PRO A 38 -6.88 -43.53 3.38
C PRO A 38 -6.85 -44.10 4.81
N LEU A 39 -6.05 -43.49 5.67
CA LEU A 39 -5.91 -43.87 7.08
C LEU A 39 -7.23 -43.63 7.85
N SER A 40 -7.93 -44.72 8.19
CA SER A 40 -9.13 -44.67 9.02
C SER A 40 -8.79 -44.37 10.48
N LEU A 41 -9.29 -43.24 11.00
CA LEU A 41 -9.05 -42.85 12.40
C LEU A 41 -9.74 -43.83 13.38
N PRO A 42 -9.08 -44.22 14.49
CA PRO A 42 -9.68 -45.08 15.51
C PRO A 42 -11.03 -44.57 16.02
N ALA A 43 -11.99 -45.48 16.18
CA ALA A 43 -13.41 -45.17 16.41
C ALA A 43 -13.69 -44.20 17.59
N HIS A 44 -12.85 -44.22 18.64
CA HIS A 44 -13.00 -43.33 19.79
C HIS A 44 -12.76 -41.83 19.46
N ILE A 45 -12.04 -41.54 18.37
CA ILE A 45 -11.79 -40.17 17.89
C ILE A 45 -12.95 -39.70 17.01
N ALA A 46 -13.41 -40.53 16.07
CA ALA A 46 -14.56 -40.23 15.21
C ALA A 46 -15.82 -39.88 16.01
N ALA A 47 -16.05 -40.57 17.14
CA ALA A 47 -17.15 -40.34 18.07
C ALA A 47 -17.16 -38.94 18.73
N ARG A 48 -16.05 -38.19 18.70
CA ARG A 48 -16.00 -36.80 19.22
C ARG A 48 -16.49 -35.75 18.23
N PHE A 49 -16.32 -35.97 16.93
CA PHE A 49 -16.65 -34.98 15.91
C PHE A 49 -18.13 -35.04 15.45
N TYR A 50 -18.76 -36.23 15.51
CA TYR A 50 -20.15 -36.42 15.09
C TYR A 50 -21.17 -36.37 16.26
N ARG A 51 -21.34 -35.21 16.90
CA ARG A 51 -22.48 -34.97 17.81
C ARG A 51 -23.66 -34.31 17.09
N LYS A 52 -24.68 -35.09 16.75
CA LYS A 52 -25.98 -34.58 16.26
C LYS A 52 -26.63 -33.65 17.29
N SER A 53 -27.11 -32.48 16.85
CA SER A 53 -27.91 -31.57 17.66
C SER A 53 -29.37 -32.04 17.71
N THR A 54 -29.74 -32.84 18.71
CA THR A 54 -31.12 -33.27 18.96
C THR A 54 -31.81 -32.33 19.94
N ALA A 55 -32.75 -31.51 19.46
CA ALA A 55 -33.52 -30.58 20.27
C ALA A 55 -34.57 -31.30 21.15
N ALA A 56 -34.13 -31.83 22.29
CA ALA A 56 -35.01 -32.49 23.26
C ALA A 56 -35.70 -31.48 24.19
N ARG A 57 -37.03 -31.33 24.05
CA ARG A 57 -37.87 -30.69 25.08
C ARG A 57 -37.71 -31.46 26.40
N ARG A 58 -37.52 -30.76 27.53
CA ARG A 58 -37.75 -31.32 28.87
C ARG A 58 -38.83 -30.53 29.59
N SER A 59 -39.93 -31.21 29.88
CA SER A 59 -40.96 -30.74 30.81
C SER A 59 -40.47 -30.83 32.25
N SER A 60 -41.06 -29.99 33.11
CA SER A 60 -40.84 -30.00 34.55
C SER A 60 -41.64 -31.11 35.25
N VAL A 61 -41.04 -31.77 36.24
CA VAL A 61 -41.65 -32.08 37.57
C VAL A 61 -40.51 -32.43 38.55
N ALA A 62 -40.79 -32.27 39.86
CA ALA A 62 -39.80 -32.15 40.93
C ALA A 62 -39.10 -33.45 41.39
N SER A 63 -37.92 -33.31 42.02
CA SER A 63 -37.65 -33.88 43.36
C SER A 63 -36.36 -33.32 44.02
N SER A 64 -36.20 -33.60 45.32
CA SER A 64 -34.98 -33.56 46.15
C SER A 64 -34.31 -32.22 46.57
N ARG A 65 -34.80 -31.69 47.70
CA ARG A 65 -34.03 -31.36 48.92
C ARG A 65 -32.50 -31.06 48.80
N ARG A 66 -32.13 -29.78 48.87
CA ARG A 66 -31.41 -29.17 50.03
C ARG A 66 -31.17 -27.68 49.82
N SER A 67 -31.60 -26.86 50.78
CA SER A 67 -31.27 -25.44 50.86
C SER A 67 -30.91 -25.09 52.31
N SER A 68 -29.63 -24.96 52.60
CA SER A 68 -29.13 -24.48 53.88
C SER A 68 -28.78 -23.00 53.74
N ILE A 69 -29.60 -22.14 54.33
CA ILE A 69 -29.26 -20.72 54.54
C ILE A 69 -29.18 -20.46 56.05
N SER A 70 -28.20 -19.67 56.46
CA SER A 70 -27.92 -19.36 57.86
C SER A 70 -27.49 -17.90 57.99
N SER A 71 -28.32 -17.09 58.64
CA SER A 71 -28.03 -15.70 58.99
C SER A 71 -28.77 -15.34 60.29
N LEU A 72 -28.14 -14.53 61.14
CA LEU A 72 -28.50 -14.37 62.56
C LEU A 72 -29.54 -13.29 62.85
N HIS A 73 -29.97 -13.24 64.12
CA HIS A 73 -30.89 -12.27 64.73
C HIS A 73 -30.57 -10.79 64.49
N SER A 74 -31.59 -9.92 64.59
CA SER A 74 -31.51 -8.76 65.51
C SER A 74 -32.87 -8.08 65.81
N HIS A 75 -33.20 -8.07 67.11
CA HIS A 75 -33.99 -7.10 67.90
C HIS A 75 -34.93 -6.07 67.22
N HIS A 76 -36.25 -6.26 67.34
CA HIS A 76 -37.20 -5.15 67.64
C HIS A 76 -38.33 -5.66 68.57
N SER A 77 -38.96 -4.75 69.31
CA SER A 77 -39.88 -5.05 70.44
C SER A 77 -41.32 -4.60 70.19
N ASN A 78 -42.26 -5.14 70.98
CA ASN A 78 -43.08 -4.36 71.95
C ASN A 78 -44.16 -5.23 72.61
N ALA A 79 -44.59 -4.83 73.80
CA ALA A 79 -45.77 -5.35 74.48
C ALA A 79 -46.91 -4.32 74.41
N SER A 80 -48.17 -4.77 74.30
CA SER A 80 -49.29 -4.29 75.15
C SER A 80 -50.67 -4.88 74.79
N THR A 81 -51.36 -5.35 75.84
CA THR A 81 -52.81 -5.27 76.12
C THR A 81 -53.89 -5.84 75.17
N ARG A 82 -54.81 -6.58 75.83
CA ARG A 82 -56.27 -6.74 75.57
C ARG A 82 -56.73 -7.56 74.35
N GLY A 83 -57.03 -8.83 74.62
CA GLY A 83 -58.39 -9.36 74.45
C GLY A 83 -58.98 -9.40 73.03
N ALA A 84 -58.50 -10.33 72.21
CA ALA A 84 -59.21 -10.82 71.02
C ALA A 84 -59.49 -12.33 71.19
N SER A 85 -60.57 -12.85 70.61
CA SER A 85 -60.89 -14.28 70.73
C SER A 85 -59.93 -15.14 69.89
N PRO A 86 -59.72 -16.44 70.22
CA PRO A 86 -58.94 -17.34 69.37
C PRO A 86 -59.48 -17.42 67.94
N THR A 87 -60.80 -17.34 67.80
CA THR A 87 -61.53 -17.27 66.52
C THR A 87 -61.22 -16.02 65.70
N ASP A 88 -61.03 -14.85 66.32
CA ASP A 88 -60.64 -13.62 65.61
C ASP A 88 -59.24 -13.73 65.02
N HIS A 89 -58.30 -14.30 65.79
CA HIS A 89 -56.93 -14.51 65.32
C HIS A 89 -56.88 -15.48 64.13
N ILE A 90 -57.66 -16.56 64.15
CA ILE A 90 -57.83 -17.46 63.01
C ILE A 90 -58.42 -16.71 61.81
N ALA A 91 -59.51 -15.96 62.00
CA ALA A 91 -60.14 -15.18 60.94
C ALA A 91 -59.24 -14.07 60.36
N GLN A 92 -58.36 -13.48 61.18
CA GLN A 92 -57.35 -12.52 60.73
C GLN A 92 -56.23 -13.22 59.94
N HIS A 93 -55.79 -14.41 60.37
CA HIS A 93 -54.78 -15.20 59.65
C HIS A 93 -55.31 -15.68 58.28
N VAL A 94 -56.56 -16.14 58.19
CA VAL A 94 -57.22 -16.52 56.93
C VAL A 94 -57.37 -15.31 55.98
N ARG A 95 -57.75 -14.14 56.50
CA ARG A 95 -57.77 -12.90 55.70
C ARG A 95 -56.36 -12.53 55.21
N ARG A 96 -55.33 -12.69 56.04
CA ARG A 96 -53.93 -12.46 55.67
C ARG A 96 -53.45 -13.44 54.58
N THR A 97 -53.78 -14.73 54.66
CA THR A 97 -53.39 -15.70 53.63
C THR A 97 -54.07 -15.42 52.29
N SER A 98 -55.37 -15.08 52.28
CA SER A 98 -56.10 -14.67 51.06
C SER A 98 -55.50 -13.41 50.40
N ILE A 99 -55.07 -12.42 51.20
CA ILE A 99 -54.37 -11.22 50.68
C ILE A 99 -53.00 -11.58 50.09
N LEU A 100 -52.25 -12.49 50.71
CA LEU A 100 -50.97 -12.98 50.19
C LEU A 100 -51.14 -13.83 48.93
N GLU A 101 -52.18 -14.65 48.86
CA GLU A 101 -52.50 -15.51 47.71
C GLU A 101 -52.96 -14.68 46.51
N SER A 102 -53.88 -13.73 46.69
CA SER A 102 -54.27 -12.80 45.63
C SER A 102 -53.11 -11.90 45.17
N ARG A 103 -52.13 -11.59 46.04
CA ARG A 103 -50.88 -10.91 45.65
C ARG A 103 -49.96 -11.85 44.86
N LYS A 104 -49.85 -13.13 45.24
CA LYS A 104 -49.10 -14.18 44.53
C LYS A 104 -49.66 -14.43 43.13
N ALA A 105 -50.99 -14.50 42.98
CA ALA A 105 -51.67 -14.61 41.69
C ALA A 105 -51.32 -13.43 40.76
N ARG A 106 -51.53 -12.19 41.21
CA ARG A 106 -51.19 -10.97 40.45
C ARG A 106 -49.70 -10.86 40.09
N LEU A 107 -48.81 -11.49 40.84
CA LEU A 107 -47.39 -11.59 40.50
C LEU A 107 -47.12 -12.69 39.45
N ALA A 108 -47.84 -13.82 39.50
CA ALA A 108 -47.80 -14.85 38.47
C ALA A 108 -48.38 -14.34 37.12
N ASP A 109 -49.46 -13.57 37.14
CA ASP A 109 -50.00 -12.93 35.93
C ASP A 109 -48.99 -11.98 35.28
N ARG A 110 -48.22 -11.24 36.10
CA ARG A 110 -47.13 -10.38 35.64
C ARG A 110 -45.97 -11.17 35.04
N THR A 111 -45.59 -12.33 35.58
CA THR A 111 -44.55 -13.18 34.98
C THR A 111 -45.04 -13.84 33.69
N LEU A 112 -46.28 -14.33 33.64
CA LEU A 112 -46.92 -14.85 32.43
C LEU A 112 -47.04 -13.78 31.33
N HIS A 113 -47.35 -12.53 31.69
CA HIS A 113 -47.32 -11.41 30.74
C HIS A 113 -45.91 -11.14 30.21
N ALA A 114 -44.90 -11.12 31.09
CA ALA A 114 -43.50 -10.97 30.68
C ALA A 114 -43.03 -12.10 29.76
N GLU A 115 -43.44 -13.36 30.03
CA GLU A 115 -43.23 -14.51 29.13
C GLU A 115 -43.89 -14.29 27.76
N LYS A 116 -45.14 -13.83 27.73
CA LYS A 116 -45.92 -13.58 26.50
C LYS A 116 -45.29 -12.47 25.64
N VAL A 117 -44.82 -11.39 26.27
CA VAL A 117 -44.07 -10.31 25.61
C VAL A 117 -42.72 -10.82 25.08
N ARG A 118 -41.97 -11.59 25.89
CA ARG A 118 -40.69 -12.20 25.48
C ARG A 118 -40.88 -13.09 24.24
N ARG A 119 -41.90 -13.96 24.24
CA ARG A 119 -42.25 -14.83 23.11
C ARG A 119 -42.62 -14.02 21.85
N ARG A 120 -43.45 -12.98 22.00
CA ARG A 120 -43.81 -12.08 20.88
C ARG A 120 -42.57 -11.39 20.30
N ALA A 121 -41.67 -10.88 21.14
CA ALA A 121 -40.42 -10.25 20.70
C ALA A 121 -39.44 -11.22 20.04
N THR A 122 -39.36 -12.49 20.49
CA THR A 122 -38.58 -13.50 19.78
C THR A 122 -39.17 -13.87 18.43
N LEU A 123 -40.50 -13.88 18.28
CA LEU A 123 -41.17 -14.18 17.01
C LEU A 123 -41.01 -13.03 15.99
N SER A 124 -41.18 -11.77 16.40
CA SER A 124 -40.96 -10.64 15.49
C SER A 124 -39.49 -10.53 15.05
N LYS A 125 -38.53 -10.75 15.97
CA LYS A 125 -37.10 -10.78 15.64
C LYS A 125 -36.69 -11.99 14.78
N ALA A 126 -37.43 -13.10 14.85
CA ALA A 126 -37.23 -14.24 13.95
C ALA A 126 -37.78 -13.92 12.54
N ALA A 127 -38.96 -13.31 12.45
CA ALA A 127 -39.59 -12.95 11.17
C ALA A 127 -38.72 -11.97 10.37
N THR A 128 -38.28 -10.85 10.96
CA THR A 128 -37.42 -9.88 10.26
C THR A 128 -36.08 -10.48 9.83
N LYS A 129 -35.46 -11.32 10.69
CA LYS A 129 -34.23 -12.04 10.34
C LYS A 129 -34.42 -13.00 9.16
N ASN A 130 -35.60 -13.61 9.02
CA ASN A 130 -35.88 -14.53 7.92
C ASN A 130 -36.11 -13.76 6.61
N MET A 131 -36.91 -12.70 6.62
CA MET A 131 -37.15 -11.85 5.45
C MET A 131 -35.82 -11.29 4.89
N HIS A 132 -34.96 -10.71 5.72
CA HIS A 132 -33.63 -10.21 5.30
C HIS A 132 -32.63 -11.31 4.88
N ARG A 133 -32.94 -12.58 5.14
CA ARG A 133 -32.17 -13.72 4.61
C ARG A 133 -32.68 -14.11 3.22
N GLU A 134 -34.00 -14.13 3.04
CA GLU A 134 -34.66 -14.44 1.77
C GLU A 134 -34.43 -13.33 0.73
N GLU A 135 -34.57 -12.05 1.10
CA GLU A 135 -34.20 -10.89 0.28
C GLU A 135 -32.75 -10.99 -0.22
N ARG A 136 -31.80 -11.30 0.69
CA ARG A 136 -30.38 -11.45 0.35
C ARG A 136 -30.11 -12.68 -0.54
N ALA A 137 -30.84 -13.78 -0.32
CA ALA A 137 -30.73 -14.97 -1.15
C ALA A 137 -31.25 -14.73 -2.58
N LEU A 138 -32.38 -14.04 -2.72
CA LEU A 138 -32.95 -13.65 -4.02
C LEU A 138 -32.04 -12.66 -4.76
N ALA A 139 -31.48 -11.66 -4.06
CA ALA A 139 -30.51 -10.74 -4.64
C ALA A 139 -29.23 -11.45 -5.13
N ALA A 140 -28.74 -12.44 -4.37
CA ALA A 140 -27.59 -13.27 -4.76
C ALA A 140 -27.91 -14.26 -5.90
N HIS A 141 -29.16 -14.70 -6.02
CA HIS A 141 -29.62 -15.49 -7.17
C HIS A 141 -29.62 -14.64 -8.44
N GLN A 142 -30.24 -13.45 -8.38
CA GLN A 142 -30.31 -12.52 -9.52
C GLN A 142 -28.94 -12.02 -9.97
N SER A 143 -27.98 -11.80 -9.06
CA SER A 143 -26.61 -11.45 -9.46
C SER A 143 -25.88 -12.61 -10.13
N ARG A 144 -26.04 -13.84 -9.62
CA ARG A 144 -25.51 -15.05 -10.27
C ARG A 144 -26.11 -15.26 -11.66
N GLU A 145 -27.42 -15.10 -11.81
CA GLU A 145 -28.10 -15.23 -13.12
C GLU A 145 -27.64 -14.16 -14.11
N ARG A 146 -27.44 -12.91 -13.68
CA ARG A 146 -26.87 -11.85 -14.54
C ARG A 146 -25.45 -12.16 -14.99
N LEU A 147 -24.59 -12.63 -14.09
CA LEU A 147 -23.22 -13.02 -14.43
C LEU A 147 -23.18 -14.23 -15.38
N LEU A 148 -24.04 -15.24 -15.16
CA LEU A 148 -24.18 -16.37 -16.08
C LEU A 148 -24.71 -15.90 -17.46
N ALA A 149 -25.69 -15.00 -17.50
CA ALA A 149 -26.20 -14.43 -18.73
C ALA A 149 -25.10 -13.65 -19.50
N GLU A 150 -24.31 -12.83 -18.80
CA GLU A 150 -23.19 -12.09 -19.39
C GLU A 150 -22.11 -13.02 -19.95
N ILE A 151 -21.77 -14.11 -19.22
CA ILE A 151 -20.85 -15.14 -19.71
C ILE A 151 -21.44 -15.81 -20.96
N THR A 152 -22.71 -16.22 -20.96
CA THR A 152 -23.32 -16.83 -22.16
C THR A 152 -23.37 -15.87 -23.35
N ALA A 153 -23.58 -14.57 -23.13
CA ALA A 153 -23.56 -13.57 -24.19
C ALA A 153 -22.16 -13.36 -24.79
N LYS A 154 -21.11 -13.38 -23.94
CA LYS A 154 -19.71 -13.34 -24.40
C LYS A 154 -19.34 -14.59 -25.21
N CYS A 155 -19.68 -15.78 -24.73
CA CYS A 155 -19.48 -17.02 -25.47
C CYS A 155 -20.31 -17.06 -26.77
N GLU A 156 -21.53 -16.51 -26.79
CA GLU A 156 -22.32 -16.39 -28.03
C GLU A 156 -21.66 -15.44 -29.03
N GLU A 157 -21.10 -14.31 -28.57
CA GLU A 157 -20.31 -13.40 -29.40
C GLU A 157 -19.05 -14.07 -29.98
N GLU A 158 -18.31 -14.83 -29.17
CA GLU A 158 -17.12 -15.56 -29.61
C GLU A 158 -17.48 -16.64 -30.65
N VAL A 159 -18.54 -17.42 -30.41
CA VAL A 159 -19.07 -18.38 -31.40
C VAL A 159 -19.56 -17.67 -32.66
N ARG A 160 -20.15 -16.47 -32.56
CA ARG A 160 -20.57 -15.66 -33.71
C ARG A 160 -19.38 -15.14 -34.53
N ARG A 161 -18.30 -14.72 -33.86
CA ARG A 161 -17.02 -14.33 -34.49
C ARG A 161 -16.35 -15.53 -35.17
N ALA A 162 -16.28 -16.67 -34.49
CA ALA A 162 -15.72 -17.91 -35.03
C ALA A 162 -16.49 -18.43 -36.26
N LYS A 163 -17.84 -18.40 -36.21
CA LYS A 163 -18.69 -18.73 -37.37
C LYS A 163 -18.42 -17.79 -38.55
N LYS A 164 -18.30 -16.48 -38.32
CA LYS A 164 -17.94 -15.54 -39.39
C LYS A 164 -16.56 -15.86 -39.98
N ILE A 165 -15.55 -16.12 -39.16
CA ILE A 165 -14.20 -16.49 -39.64
C ILE A 165 -14.24 -17.78 -40.47
N ALA A 166 -15.08 -18.75 -40.11
CA ALA A 166 -15.29 -19.97 -40.88
C ALA A 166 -16.00 -19.71 -42.22
N GLU A 167 -16.95 -18.76 -42.26
CA GLU A 167 -17.64 -18.31 -43.47
C GLU A 167 -16.68 -17.53 -44.41
N ASP A 168 -15.98 -16.52 -43.90
CA ASP A 168 -14.94 -15.75 -44.61
C ASP A 168 -13.85 -16.68 -45.20
N ASN A 169 -13.46 -17.75 -44.48
CA ASN A 169 -12.49 -18.74 -44.97
C ASN A 169 -13.10 -19.73 -45.99
N ARG A 170 -14.40 -20.00 -45.95
CA ARG A 170 -15.09 -20.80 -46.97
C ARG A 170 -15.22 -20.03 -48.28
N GLU A 171 -15.52 -18.73 -48.22
CA GLU A 171 -15.57 -17.84 -49.37
C GLU A 171 -14.19 -17.73 -50.04
N LYS A 172 -13.12 -17.48 -49.27
CA LYS A 172 -11.74 -17.45 -49.80
C LYS A 172 -11.36 -18.74 -50.54
N LYS A 173 -11.63 -19.91 -49.96
CA LYS A 173 -11.34 -21.21 -50.61
C LYS A 173 -12.15 -21.44 -51.89
N ALA A 174 -13.38 -20.93 -51.96
CA ALA A 174 -14.16 -20.95 -53.20
C ALA A 174 -13.53 -20.03 -54.27
N ALA A 175 -13.17 -18.79 -53.89
CA ALA A 175 -12.53 -17.84 -54.80
C ALA A 175 -11.16 -18.32 -55.32
N GLU A 176 -10.36 -18.99 -54.49
CA GLU A 176 -9.09 -19.63 -54.89
C GLU A 176 -9.33 -20.78 -55.88
N HIS A 177 -10.33 -21.64 -55.61
CA HIS A 177 -10.69 -22.73 -56.52
C HIS A 177 -11.19 -22.22 -57.87
N ASP A 178 -12.03 -21.19 -57.88
CA ASP A 178 -12.54 -20.60 -59.12
C ASP A 178 -11.46 -19.82 -59.90
N ARG A 179 -10.50 -19.18 -59.20
CA ARG A 179 -9.29 -18.66 -59.83
C ARG A 179 -8.47 -19.77 -60.48
N LEU A 180 -8.22 -20.88 -59.79
CA LEU A 180 -7.48 -22.02 -60.37
C LEU A 180 -8.22 -22.63 -61.58
N ARG A 181 -9.56 -22.66 -61.54
CA ARG A 181 -10.40 -23.06 -62.68
C ARG A 181 -10.24 -22.12 -63.87
N LEU A 182 -10.15 -20.81 -63.66
CA LEU A 182 -9.89 -19.82 -64.70
C LEU A 182 -8.47 -19.93 -65.26
N GLU A 183 -7.44 -20.08 -64.42
CA GLU A 183 -6.06 -20.30 -64.87
C GLU A 183 -5.90 -21.61 -65.66
N MET A 184 -6.64 -22.66 -65.28
CA MET A 184 -6.74 -23.91 -66.06
C MET A 184 -7.40 -23.65 -67.42
N ALA A 185 -8.54 -22.96 -67.46
CA ALA A 185 -9.25 -22.63 -68.70
C ALA A 185 -8.40 -21.76 -69.64
N GLU A 186 -7.64 -20.81 -69.10
CA GLU A 186 -6.69 -20.00 -69.88
C GLU A 186 -5.53 -20.85 -70.42
N LYS A 187 -4.95 -21.77 -69.63
CA LYS A 187 -3.93 -22.71 -70.10
C LYS A 187 -4.47 -23.66 -71.19
N PHE A 188 -5.73 -24.09 -71.11
CA PHE A 188 -6.39 -24.82 -72.20
C PHE A 188 -6.58 -23.96 -73.45
N ALA A 189 -7.09 -22.73 -73.32
CA ALA A 189 -7.21 -21.80 -74.45
C ALA A 189 -5.85 -21.45 -75.08
N GLU A 190 -4.79 -21.31 -74.28
CA GLU A 190 -3.44 -21.01 -74.77
C GLU A 190 -2.78 -22.23 -75.43
N THR A 191 -2.96 -23.43 -74.89
CA THR A 191 -2.51 -24.67 -75.56
C THR A 191 -3.29 -24.94 -76.83
N GLU A 192 -4.58 -24.58 -76.91
CA GLU A 192 -5.34 -24.61 -78.16
C GLU A 192 -4.87 -23.56 -79.17
N ARG A 193 -4.59 -22.32 -78.76
CA ARG A 193 -3.91 -21.32 -79.62
C ARG A 193 -2.57 -21.87 -80.16
N ARG A 194 -1.75 -22.50 -79.30
CA ARG A 194 -0.51 -23.17 -79.72
C ARG A 194 -0.78 -24.33 -80.68
N ARG A 195 -1.82 -25.15 -80.46
CA ARG A 195 -2.23 -26.24 -81.36
C ARG A 195 -2.62 -25.72 -82.74
N MET A 196 -3.38 -24.63 -82.81
CA MET A 196 -3.76 -23.95 -84.05
C MET A 196 -2.55 -23.35 -84.78
N LEU A 197 -1.55 -22.85 -84.03
CA LEU A 197 -0.27 -22.41 -84.60
C LEU A 197 0.59 -23.59 -85.10
N TYR A 198 0.63 -24.71 -84.39
CA TYR A 198 1.33 -25.93 -84.82
C TYR A 198 0.66 -26.61 -86.03
N GLN A 199 -0.67 -26.57 -86.13
CA GLN A 199 -1.38 -27.00 -87.35
C GLN A 199 -1.05 -26.13 -88.56
N ARG A 200 -0.66 -24.86 -88.36
CA ARG A 200 -0.15 -23.98 -89.43
C ARG A 200 1.34 -24.18 -89.75
N SER A 201 2.10 -24.95 -88.98
CA SER A 201 3.58 -25.07 -89.13
C SER A 201 4.06 -26.53 -89.31
N HIS A 202 3.71 -27.14 -90.43
CA HIS A 202 4.19 -28.48 -90.80
C HIS A 202 5.73 -28.57 -90.99
N ARG A 203 6.45 -29.34 -90.16
CA ARG A 203 7.68 -30.04 -90.60
C ARG A 203 8.12 -31.26 -89.76
N ARG A 204 8.11 -32.41 -90.45
CA ARG A 204 8.99 -33.63 -90.36
C ARG A 204 9.49 -34.15 -88.99
N GLN A 205 9.22 -35.45 -88.76
CA GLN A 205 9.82 -36.30 -87.70
C GLN A 205 11.23 -36.81 -88.06
N ARG A 206 12.01 -37.23 -87.05
CA ARG A 206 13.02 -38.33 -87.17
C ARG A 206 13.34 -39.01 -85.82
N THR A 207 14.05 -40.14 -85.87
CA THR A 207 14.01 -41.29 -84.93
C THR A 207 15.27 -41.49 -84.06
N SER A 208 15.22 -42.48 -83.13
CA SER A 208 16.35 -43.31 -82.58
C SER A 208 17.43 -42.59 -81.71
N SER A 209 18.26 -43.19 -80.82
CA SER A 209 18.56 -44.54 -80.24
C SER A 209 19.68 -44.39 -79.16
N LEU A 210 20.07 -45.27 -78.20
CA LEU A 210 19.62 -46.53 -77.54
C LEU A 210 20.49 -46.73 -76.24
N PRO A 211 20.16 -47.61 -75.25
CA PRO A 211 20.85 -47.74 -73.95
C PRO A 211 21.77 -48.99 -73.78
N VAL A 212 22.73 -48.96 -72.83
CA VAL A 212 23.74 -50.02 -72.51
C VAL A 212 24.14 -49.95 -71.01
N THR A 213 23.52 -50.75 -70.11
CA THR A 213 24.00 -51.97 -69.37
C THR A 213 25.08 -51.84 -68.27
N GLU A 214 24.88 -52.55 -67.15
CA GLU A 214 25.87 -52.81 -66.07
C GLU A 214 26.86 -53.94 -66.43
N GLU A 215 27.98 -54.05 -65.70
CA GLU A 215 28.70 -55.31 -65.41
C GLU A 215 29.54 -55.18 -64.11
N LYS A 216 30.03 -56.30 -63.56
CA LYS A 216 30.39 -56.43 -62.13
C LYS A 216 31.49 -57.48 -61.87
N LYS A 217 32.70 -57.09 -61.43
CA LYS A 217 33.58 -57.97 -60.62
C LYS A 217 34.86 -57.35 -60.03
N MET A 218 35.16 -57.81 -58.81
CA MET A 218 36.47 -58.08 -58.18
C MET A 218 37.46 -56.94 -57.91
N ALA A 219 38.08 -57.03 -56.73
CA ALA A 219 39.09 -56.11 -56.24
C ALA A 219 40.51 -56.60 -56.55
N ARG A 220 41.43 -55.64 -56.70
CA ARG A 220 42.88 -55.84 -56.58
C ARG A 220 43.42 -54.71 -55.73
N GLU A 221 44.29 -55.01 -54.78
CA GLU A 221 44.83 -54.00 -53.88
C GLU A 221 45.67 -52.97 -54.64
N VAL A 222 45.29 -51.71 -54.50
CA VAL A 222 46.11 -50.55 -54.86
C VAL A 222 46.17 -49.69 -53.61
N THR A 223 47.38 -49.38 -53.15
CA THR A 223 47.60 -48.44 -52.06
C THR A 223 46.96 -47.10 -52.42
N ARG A 224 45.96 -46.68 -51.64
CA ARG A 224 45.22 -45.44 -51.89
C ARG A 224 46.12 -44.22 -51.70
N SER A 225 46.80 -43.81 -52.77
CA SER A 225 47.18 -42.42 -52.96
C SER A 225 45.92 -41.56 -52.82
N LEU A 226 45.93 -40.61 -51.88
CA LEU A 226 44.77 -39.79 -51.60
C LEU A 226 44.43 -38.95 -52.84
N THR A 227 43.30 -39.25 -53.48
CA THR A 227 42.87 -38.56 -54.71
C THR A 227 42.86 -37.06 -54.50
N GLN A 228 43.28 -36.26 -55.50
CA GLN A 228 43.41 -34.81 -55.37
C GLN A 228 42.15 -34.13 -54.79
N ASP A 229 40.96 -34.60 -55.20
CA ASP A 229 39.66 -34.20 -54.66
C ASP A 229 39.45 -34.59 -53.19
N ALA A 230 39.86 -35.78 -52.76
CA ALA A 230 39.81 -36.20 -51.35
C ALA A 230 40.81 -35.43 -50.47
N ALA A 231 41.99 -35.11 -51.00
CA ALA A 231 42.96 -34.23 -50.36
C ALA A 231 42.40 -32.80 -50.23
N ALA A 232 41.85 -32.24 -51.32
CA ALA A 232 41.22 -30.92 -51.34
C ALA A 232 40.04 -30.84 -50.36
N LYS A 233 39.15 -31.84 -50.32
CA LYS A 233 38.04 -31.91 -49.36
C LYS A 233 38.51 -31.99 -47.90
N THR A 234 39.63 -32.65 -47.64
CA THR A 234 40.24 -32.73 -46.29
C THR A 234 40.84 -31.37 -45.89
N ILE A 235 41.62 -30.75 -46.78
CA ILE A 235 42.20 -29.41 -46.57
C ILE A 235 41.09 -28.36 -46.39
N GLN A 236 40.07 -28.37 -47.24
CA GLN A 236 38.91 -27.47 -47.11
C GLN A 236 38.14 -27.68 -45.80
N ARG A 237 38.01 -28.93 -45.31
CA ARG A 237 37.37 -29.21 -44.01
C ARG A 237 38.18 -28.60 -42.86
N VAL A 238 39.49 -28.87 -42.82
CA VAL A 238 40.40 -28.34 -41.79
C VAL A 238 40.49 -26.82 -41.85
N TRP A 239 40.54 -26.23 -43.04
CA TRP A 239 40.54 -24.78 -43.22
C TRP A 239 39.21 -24.14 -42.77
N LYS A 240 38.06 -24.76 -43.07
CA LYS A 240 36.75 -24.26 -42.62
C LYS A 240 36.61 -24.33 -41.09
N THR A 241 37.03 -25.42 -40.45
CA THR A 241 36.98 -25.51 -38.96
C THR A 241 37.97 -24.56 -38.31
N TYR A 242 39.17 -24.38 -38.86
CA TYR A 242 40.12 -23.36 -38.42
C TYR A 242 39.55 -21.95 -38.55
N HIS A 243 39.04 -21.58 -39.72
CA HIS A 243 38.47 -20.24 -39.99
C HIS A 243 37.28 -19.92 -39.09
N ALA A 244 36.36 -20.88 -38.90
CA ALA A 244 35.25 -20.74 -37.97
C ALA A 244 35.75 -20.52 -36.52
N ARG A 245 36.71 -21.33 -36.06
CA ARG A 245 37.31 -21.19 -34.73
C ARG A 245 38.00 -19.85 -34.54
N THR A 246 38.73 -19.32 -35.53
CA THR A 246 39.36 -17.99 -35.46
C THR A 246 38.34 -16.87 -35.29
N ILE A 247 37.20 -16.92 -36.00
CA ILE A 247 36.15 -15.90 -35.88
C ILE A 247 35.41 -16.04 -34.53
N MET A 248 35.16 -17.26 -34.05
CA MET A 248 34.55 -17.46 -32.73
C MET A 248 35.49 -17.05 -31.58
N GLN A 249 36.81 -17.19 -31.75
CA GLN A 249 37.80 -16.61 -30.83
C GLN A 249 37.80 -15.07 -30.87
N GLN A 250 37.61 -14.44 -32.03
CA GLN A 250 37.40 -12.99 -32.13
C GLN A 250 36.09 -12.53 -31.46
N PHE A 251 35.04 -13.36 -31.45
CA PHE A 251 33.80 -13.08 -30.74
C PHE A 251 33.99 -13.22 -29.22
N GLN A 252 34.70 -14.26 -28.77
CA GLN A 252 34.97 -14.49 -27.35
C GLN A 252 35.75 -13.35 -26.68
N THR A 253 36.65 -12.65 -27.41
CA THR A 253 37.38 -11.47 -26.89
C THR A 253 36.56 -10.18 -26.83
N LEU A 254 35.26 -10.22 -27.16
CA LEU A 254 34.31 -9.12 -26.94
C LEU A 254 33.54 -9.25 -25.61
N GLY A 255 33.60 -10.41 -24.95
CA GLY A 255 32.89 -10.66 -23.69
C GLY A 255 31.37 -10.74 -23.80
N ILE A 256 30.81 -10.78 -25.01
CA ILE A 256 29.36 -10.83 -25.30
C ILE A 256 28.81 -12.22 -24.93
N ASN A 257 28.40 -12.34 -23.67
CA ASN A 257 27.79 -13.51 -23.07
C ASN A 257 26.57 -13.04 -22.25
N VAL A 258 25.48 -13.82 -22.25
CA VAL A 258 24.24 -13.49 -21.51
C VAL A 258 24.53 -13.14 -20.05
N GLY A 259 25.34 -13.96 -19.36
CA GLY A 259 25.71 -13.74 -17.97
C GLY A 259 26.63 -12.54 -17.71
N ASN A 260 27.33 -12.03 -18.72
CA ASN A 260 28.16 -10.82 -18.59
C ASN A 260 27.30 -9.56 -18.79
N ILE A 261 26.47 -9.57 -19.84
CA ILE A 261 25.61 -8.44 -20.22
C ILE A 261 24.59 -8.15 -19.12
N ASN A 262 24.03 -9.19 -18.49
CA ASN A 262 23.09 -9.06 -17.36
C ASN A 262 23.69 -8.40 -16.10
N ASN A 263 25.02 -8.21 -16.03
CA ASN A 263 25.71 -7.55 -14.93
C ASN A 263 26.19 -6.13 -15.28
N MET A 264 25.87 -5.63 -16.48
CA MET A 264 26.21 -4.27 -16.93
C MET A 264 24.98 -3.35 -16.85
N ILE A 265 25.21 -2.03 -16.87
CA ILE A 265 24.14 -1.03 -16.92
C ILE A 265 23.63 -0.90 -18.36
N PHE A 266 22.33 -0.71 -18.55
CA PHE A 266 21.67 -0.68 -19.86
C PHE A 266 22.32 0.31 -20.86
N GLU A 267 22.74 1.50 -20.40
CA GLU A 267 23.43 2.48 -21.26
C GLU A 267 24.80 1.98 -21.75
N ASP A 268 25.58 1.33 -20.89
CA ASP A 268 26.86 0.71 -21.26
C ASP A 268 26.66 -0.46 -22.24
N VAL A 269 25.62 -1.26 -22.04
CA VAL A 269 25.24 -2.34 -22.97
C VAL A 269 24.80 -1.77 -24.32
N GLY A 270 23.99 -0.70 -24.32
CA GLY A 270 23.57 0.02 -25.51
C GLY A 270 24.76 0.59 -26.29
N ALA A 271 25.72 1.19 -25.59
CA ALA A 271 26.97 1.67 -26.17
C ALA A 271 27.79 0.53 -26.77
N LEU A 272 28.06 -0.54 -26.01
CA LEU A 272 28.83 -1.71 -26.44
C LEU A 272 28.22 -2.39 -27.69
N LEU A 273 26.90 -2.62 -27.70
CA LEU A 273 26.20 -3.23 -28.84
C LEU A 273 26.06 -2.30 -30.05
N SER A 274 26.35 -1.00 -29.89
CA SER A 274 26.43 -0.03 -30.98
C SER A 274 27.81 0.07 -31.63
N GLU A 275 28.87 -0.42 -30.98
CA GLU A 275 30.26 -0.30 -31.46
C GLU A 275 30.44 -0.97 -32.83
N ASP A 276 31.03 -0.26 -33.80
CA ASP A 276 31.27 -0.78 -35.15
C ASP A 276 32.08 -2.10 -35.15
N ARG A 277 33.02 -2.24 -34.21
CA ARG A 277 33.77 -3.50 -33.98
C ARG A 277 32.86 -4.67 -33.63
N VAL A 278 31.89 -4.47 -32.76
CA VAL A 278 30.90 -5.49 -32.34
C VAL A 278 29.95 -5.81 -33.50
N LEU A 279 29.47 -4.78 -34.21
CA LEU A 279 28.61 -4.98 -35.39
C LEU A 279 29.33 -5.77 -36.50
N ASP A 280 30.58 -5.44 -36.81
CA ASP A 280 31.32 -6.08 -37.89
C ASP A 280 31.85 -7.48 -37.51
N THR A 281 32.14 -7.75 -36.23
CA THR A 281 32.45 -9.12 -35.74
C THR A 281 31.20 -9.99 -35.75
N MET A 282 30.07 -9.49 -35.25
CA MET A 282 28.81 -10.22 -35.26
C MET A 282 28.29 -10.46 -36.70
N ALA A 283 28.54 -9.54 -37.63
CA ALA A 283 28.30 -9.77 -39.05
C ALA A 283 29.13 -10.93 -39.65
N ARG A 284 30.33 -11.22 -39.12
CA ARG A 284 31.12 -12.40 -39.53
C ARG A 284 30.60 -13.68 -38.88
N VAL A 285 30.22 -13.63 -37.60
CA VAL A 285 29.63 -14.75 -36.87
C VAL A 285 28.31 -15.21 -37.51
N LEU A 286 27.38 -14.30 -37.77
CA LEU A 286 26.08 -14.63 -38.38
C LEU A 286 26.21 -15.21 -39.80
N ARG A 287 27.27 -14.87 -40.55
CA ARG A 287 27.59 -15.49 -41.84
C ARG A 287 28.11 -16.92 -41.71
N LEU A 288 28.90 -17.22 -40.68
CA LEU A 288 29.28 -18.60 -40.37
C LEU A 288 28.06 -19.45 -39.97
N CYS A 289 27.11 -18.83 -39.25
CA CYS A 289 25.87 -19.48 -38.84
C CYS A 289 24.82 -19.61 -39.97
N GLY A 290 25.11 -19.15 -41.19
CA GLY A 290 24.14 -19.18 -42.31
C GLY A 290 22.97 -18.19 -42.19
N LEU A 291 22.93 -17.36 -41.14
CA LEU A 291 21.84 -16.42 -40.82
C LEU A 291 21.87 -15.12 -41.66
N GLN A 292 22.48 -15.14 -42.85
CA GLN A 292 22.51 -14.00 -43.78
C GLN A 292 22.32 -14.45 -45.22
N ASP A 293 21.10 -14.27 -45.74
CA ASP A 293 20.88 -14.22 -47.19
C ASP A 293 21.66 -13.05 -47.79
N MET A 294 22.44 -13.35 -48.82
CA MET A 294 23.26 -12.36 -49.53
C MET A 294 22.40 -11.45 -50.43
N THR A 295 23.01 -10.34 -50.88
CA THR A 295 22.62 -9.42 -51.97
C THR A 295 21.80 -8.16 -51.67
N ASN A 296 21.07 -8.03 -50.56
CA ASN A 296 20.22 -6.84 -50.29
C ASN A 296 20.90 -5.69 -49.48
N GLY A 297 22.00 -5.16 -50.00
CA GLY A 297 22.54 -3.83 -49.64
C GLY A 297 23.28 -3.72 -48.30
N THR A 298 24.23 -2.78 -48.22
CA THR A 298 25.07 -2.52 -47.02
C THR A 298 24.27 -2.05 -45.80
N MET A 299 23.14 -1.36 -46.01
CA MET A 299 22.22 -0.97 -44.93
C MET A 299 21.39 -2.16 -44.41
N GLY A 300 20.97 -3.08 -45.28
CA GLY A 300 20.13 -4.22 -44.90
C GLY A 300 20.86 -5.20 -43.96
N GLY A 301 22.11 -5.52 -44.28
CA GLY A 301 22.94 -6.40 -43.45
C GLY A 301 23.13 -5.89 -42.02
N ARG A 302 23.36 -4.58 -41.84
CA ARG A 302 23.44 -3.96 -40.49
C ARG A 302 22.11 -3.94 -39.76
N GLY A 303 20.98 -3.97 -40.47
CA GLY A 303 19.65 -4.18 -39.89
C GLY A 303 19.51 -5.56 -39.24
N ALA A 304 19.82 -6.63 -39.96
CA ALA A 304 19.75 -7.99 -39.43
C ALA A 304 20.66 -8.23 -38.22
N VAL A 305 21.90 -7.71 -38.25
CA VAL A 305 22.81 -7.77 -37.09
C VAL A 305 22.20 -7.07 -35.87
N ARG A 306 21.63 -5.86 -36.04
CA ARG A 306 20.99 -5.11 -34.94
C ARG A 306 19.74 -5.81 -34.41
N THR A 307 18.93 -6.44 -35.27
CA THR A 307 17.80 -7.26 -34.83
C THR A 307 18.28 -8.45 -33.99
N PHE A 308 19.34 -9.16 -34.41
CA PHE A 308 19.91 -10.23 -33.59
C PHE A 308 20.43 -9.69 -32.25
N LEU A 309 21.23 -8.62 -32.24
CA LEU A 309 21.77 -8.05 -31.00
C LEU A 309 20.67 -7.51 -30.07
N SER A 310 19.52 -7.10 -30.60
CA SER A 310 18.37 -6.72 -29.76
C SER A 310 17.76 -7.88 -28.97
N SER A 311 18.00 -9.14 -29.36
CA SER A 311 17.60 -10.30 -28.53
C SER A 311 18.34 -10.34 -27.19
N TYR A 312 19.62 -9.94 -27.13
CA TYR A 312 20.34 -9.78 -25.87
C TYR A 312 19.70 -8.69 -25.00
N LEU A 313 19.44 -7.50 -25.56
CA LEU A 313 18.79 -6.39 -24.83
C LEU A 313 17.41 -6.76 -24.29
N ILE A 314 16.57 -7.39 -25.11
CA ILE A 314 15.22 -7.86 -24.73
C ILE A 314 15.30 -8.92 -23.62
N PHE A 315 16.33 -9.77 -23.64
CA PHE A 315 16.48 -10.83 -22.63
C PHE A 315 17.06 -10.33 -21.30
N THR A 316 18.07 -9.44 -21.31
CA THR A 316 18.74 -8.99 -20.07
C THR A 316 18.14 -7.72 -19.45
N HIS A 317 17.59 -6.80 -20.25
CA HIS A 317 16.95 -5.56 -19.77
C HIS A 317 15.47 -5.42 -20.21
N PRO A 318 14.61 -6.45 -20.03
CA PRO A 318 13.21 -6.39 -20.49
C PRO A 318 12.44 -5.21 -19.90
N LYS A 319 12.72 -4.83 -18.65
CA LYS A 319 12.09 -3.71 -17.93
C LYS A 319 12.40 -2.31 -18.51
N GLU A 320 13.49 -2.20 -19.27
CA GLU A 320 13.98 -0.93 -19.81
C GLU A 320 13.70 -0.83 -21.33
N VAL A 321 13.60 -1.99 -22.00
CA VAL A 321 13.30 -2.11 -23.43
C VAL A 321 11.79 -2.16 -23.72
N LEU A 322 10.97 -2.69 -22.79
CA LEU A 322 9.55 -2.94 -22.99
C LEU A 322 8.73 -2.13 -21.98
N SER A 323 7.79 -1.32 -22.48
CA SER A 323 6.98 -0.40 -21.65
C SER A 323 5.76 -1.07 -20.99
N SER A 324 5.44 -2.31 -21.36
CA SER A 324 4.39 -3.10 -20.73
C SER A 324 4.81 -4.56 -20.54
N ASN A 325 3.96 -5.34 -19.85
CA ASN A 325 4.15 -6.77 -19.61
C ASN A 325 3.10 -7.61 -20.36
N GLY A 326 2.75 -7.23 -21.59
CA GLY A 326 1.71 -7.88 -22.39
C GLY A 326 2.12 -9.27 -22.91
N GLU A 327 1.14 -10.05 -23.38
CA GLU A 327 1.36 -11.42 -23.88
C GLU A 327 2.37 -11.46 -25.04
N GLN A 328 2.32 -10.47 -25.95
CA GLN A 328 3.28 -10.35 -27.06
C GLN A 328 4.71 -10.03 -26.59
N GLU A 329 4.85 -9.29 -25.50
CA GLU A 329 6.14 -8.92 -24.92
C GLU A 329 6.75 -10.12 -24.17
N GLN A 330 5.92 -10.90 -23.47
CA GLN A 330 6.33 -12.15 -22.83
C GLN A 330 6.73 -13.24 -23.84
N ASP A 331 5.99 -13.41 -24.94
CA ASP A 331 6.39 -14.31 -26.04
C ASP A 331 7.70 -13.83 -26.69
N LEU A 332 7.85 -12.53 -26.93
CA LEU A 332 9.10 -11.97 -27.50
C LEU A 332 10.33 -12.22 -26.61
N ILE A 333 10.20 -12.11 -25.28
CA ILE A 333 11.26 -12.49 -24.33
C ILE A 333 11.53 -14.00 -24.39
N ALA A 334 10.48 -14.83 -24.45
CA ALA A 334 10.64 -16.28 -24.56
C ALA A 334 11.38 -16.68 -25.85
N LYS A 335 11.05 -16.05 -26.99
CA LYS A 335 11.71 -16.30 -28.29
C LYS A 335 13.12 -15.70 -28.38
N ALA A 336 13.40 -14.58 -27.70
CA ALA A 336 14.76 -14.09 -27.52
C ALA A 336 15.62 -15.11 -26.75
N ARG A 337 15.10 -15.66 -25.65
CA ARG A 337 15.78 -16.69 -24.85
C ARG A 337 16.01 -17.99 -25.64
N GLU A 338 15.01 -18.47 -26.38
CA GLU A 338 15.13 -19.67 -27.24
C GLU A 338 16.22 -19.48 -28.31
N LEU A 339 16.27 -18.32 -28.96
CA LEU A 339 17.30 -17.95 -29.94
C LEU A 339 18.70 -17.93 -29.31
N LEU A 340 18.87 -17.27 -28.16
CA LEU A 340 20.17 -17.16 -27.49
C LEU A 340 20.68 -18.52 -27.01
N ALA A 341 19.80 -19.36 -26.45
CA ALA A 341 20.17 -20.71 -26.03
C ALA A 341 20.62 -21.61 -27.19
N ALA A 342 19.97 -21.52 -28.37
CA ALA A 342 20.42 -22.23 -29.58
C ALA A 342 21.76 -21.68 -30.09
N PHE A 343 21.96 -20.36 -30.02
CA PHE A 343 23.19 -19.71 -30.44
C PHE A 343 24.40 -20.04 -29.55
N GLU A 344 24.21 -20.14 -28.23
CA GLU A 344 25.26 -20.59 -27.30
C GLU A 344 25.68 -22.04 -27.55
N GLN A 345 24.72 -22.93 -27.83
CA GLN A 345 24.99 -24.32 -28.21
C GLN A 345 25.83 -24.39 -29.49
N VAL A 346 25.43 -23.71 -30.57
CA VAL A 346 26.22 -23.62 -31.82
C VAL A 346 27.61 -23.03 -31.57
N THR A 347 27.72 -21.98 -30.75
CA THR A 347 29.00 -21.34 -30.41
C THR A 347 29.94 -22.30 -29.69
N SER A 348 29.43 -23.10 -28.75
CA SER A 348 30.23 -24.12 -28.04
C SER A 348 30.79 -25.20 -28.99
N LEU A 349 29.97 -25.66 -29.95
CA LEU A 349 30.36 -26.67 -30.95
C LEU A 349 31.44 -26.12 -31.89
N LEU A 350 31.27 -24.88 -32.38
CA LEU A 350 32.22 -24.22 -33.29
C LEU A 350 33.55 -23.87 -32.61
N LEU A 351 33.56 -23.58 -31.30
CA LEU A 351 34.79 -23.42 -30.51
C LEU A 351 35.50 -24.76 -30.25
N SER A 352 34.76 -25.86 -30.06
CA SER A 352 35.33 -27.18 -29.78
C SER A 352 36.18 -27.73 -30.93
N GLY A 353 35.77 -27.47 -32.19
CA GLY A 353 36.45 -27.91 -33.40
C GLY A 353 36.38 -29.42 -33.72
N CYS A 354 35.71 -30.23 -32.89
CA CYS A 354 35.74 -31.70 -32.95
C CYS A 354 34.44 -32.35 -33.49
N CYS A 355 33.49 -31.56 -33.99
CA CYS A 355 32.14 -32.03 -34.32
C CYS A 355 32.02 -32.64 -35.74
N SER A 356 31.06 -33.56 -35.91
CA SER A 356 30.74 -34.11 -37.23
C SER A 356 30.00 -33.06 -38.10
N PRO A 357 30.16 -33.06 -39.44
CA PRO A 357 29.43 -32.13 -40.31
C PRO A 357 27.90 -32.24 -40.17
N SER A 358 27.40 -33.45 -39.93
CA SER A 358 25.98 -33.74 -39.67
C SER A 358 25.48 -33.12 -38.37
N THR A 359 26.25 -33.20 -37.27
CA THR A 359 25.86 -32.62 -35.96
C THR A 359 25.89 -31.10 -35.98
N ILE A 360 26.84 -30.49 -36.70
CA ILE A 360 26.83 -29.03 -36.89
C ILE A 360 25.60 -28.63 -37.71
N SER A 361 25.19 -29.42 -38.71
CA SER A 361 24.05 -29.11 -39.57
C SER A 361 22.69 -29.20 -38.88
N THR A 362 22.53 -30.00 -37.81
CA THR A 362 21.28 -30.02 -37.03
C THR A 362 21.15 -28.77 -36.17
N GLU A 363 22.20 -28.39 -35.44
CA GLU A 363 22.15 -27.21 -34.57
C GLU A 363 22.15 -25.89 -35.35
N LEU A 364 22.67 -25.89 -36.58
CA LEU A 364 22.50 -24.75 -37.48
C LEU A 364 21.05 -24.57 -37.93
N GLN A 365 20.32 -25.67 -38.12
CA GLN A 365 18.92 -25.67 -38.53
C GLN A 365 18.00 -25.23 -37.39
N THR A 366 18.22 -25.72 -36.16
CA THR A 366 17.46 -25.28 -34.97
C THR A 366 17.71 -23.80 -34.68
N LEU A 367 18.95 -23.31 -34.84
CA LEU A 367 19.29 -21.88 -34.76
C LEU A 367 18.61 -21.05 -35.86
N TYR A 368 18.54 -21.55 -37.10
CA TYR A 368 17.84 -20.87 -38.21
C TYR A 368 16.33 -20.78 -37.96
N GLU A 369 15.71 -21.84 -37.45
CA GLU A 369 14.28 -21.87 -37.10
C GLU A 369 13.97 -20.91 -35.94
N ALA A 370 14.75 -20.97 -34.85
CA ALA A 370 14.61 -20.05 -33.72
C ALA A 370 14.80 -18.58 -34.13
N TYR A 371 15.77 -18.29 -35.01
CA TYR A 371 16.00 -16.94 -35.53
C TYR A 371 14.82 -16.42 -36.34
N ASN A 372 14.23 -17.24 -37.22
CA ASN A 372 13.07 -16.83 -38.02
C ASN A 372 11.82 -16.61 -37.16
N VAL A 373 11.59 -17.45 -36.15
CA VAL A 373 10.50 -17.27 -35.18
C VAL A 373 10.69 -15.95 -34.43
N PHE A 374 11.84 -15.72 -33.79
CA PHE A 374 12.14 -14.46 -33.11
C PHE A 374 12.05 -13.24 -34.04
N PHE A 375 12.62 -13.31 -35.25
CA PHE A 375 12.60 -12.22 -36.22
C PHE A 375 11.17 -11.84 -36.61
N SER A 376 10.29 -12.83 -36.81
CA SER A 376 8.87 -12.59 -37.11
C SER A 376 8.12 -11.96 -35.93
N ALA A 377 8.33 -12.45 -34.71
CA ALA A 377 7.74 -11.91 -33.48
C ALA A 377 8.21 -10.48 -33.20
N PHE A 378 9.51 -10.22 -33.31
CA PHE A 378 10.11 -8.89 -33.15
C PHE A 378 9.54 -7.88 -34.15
N HIS A 379 9.40 -8.26 -35.43
CA HIS A 379 8.81 -7.39 -36.43
C HIS A 379 7.30 -7.18 -36.24
N ALA A 380 6.57 -8.16 -35.73
CA ALA A 380 5.15 -8.02 -35.37
C ALA A 380 4.97 -7.06 -34.16
N TRP A 381 5.69 -7.29 -33.07
CA TRP A 381 5.73 -6.40 -31.89
C TRP A 381 6.09 -4.97 -32.27
N LYS A 382 7.19 -4.78 -33.02
CA LYS A 382 7.64 -3.46 -33.48
C LYS A 382 6.62 -2.76 -34.40
N SER A 383 5.88 -3.52 -35.21
CA SER A 383 4.78 -2.97 -36.00
C SER A 383 3.61 -2.53 -35.11
N HIS A 384 3.32 -3.27 -34.03
CA HIS A 384 2.27 -2.90 -33.08
C HIS A 384 2.66 -1.66 -32.26
N ASP A 385 3.84 -1.66 -31.63
CA ASP A 385 4.40 -0.51 -30.90
C ASP A 385 4.38 0.77 -31.75
N SER A 386 4.92 0.72 -32.97
CA SER A 386 4.93 1.90 -33.86
C SER A 386 3.52 2.40 -34.24
N SER A 387 2.50 1.53 -34.19
CA SER A 387 1.09 1.92 -34.37
C SER A 387 0.50 2.57 -33.11
N VAL A 388 0.78 2.02 -31.93
CA VAL A 388 0.34 2.59 -30.63
C VAL A 388 0.98 3.95 -30.40
N LEU A 389 2.28 4.09 -30.63
CA LEU A 389 2.99 5.37 -30.58
C LEU A 389 2.40 6.39 -31.56
N THR A 390 2.02 5.95 -32.76
CA THR A 390 1.33 6.81 -33.74
C THR A 390 -0.04 7.27 -33.23
N GLU A 391 -0.83 6.39 -32.60
CA GLU A 391 -2.13 6.75 -32.03
C GLU A 391 -2.02 7.72 -30.84
N ILE A 392 -1.05 7.50 -29.94
CA ILE A 392 -0.74 8.43 -28.83
C ILE A 392 -0.36 9.82 -29.36
N MET A 393 0.52 9.88 -30.36
CA MET A 393 0.90 11.15 -30.98
C MET A 393 -0.27 11.85 -31.72
N LEU A 394 -1.21 11.08 -32.28
CA LEU A 394 -2.44 11.63 -32.86
C LEU A 394 -3.40 12.16 -31.78
N ALA A 395 -3.48 11.51 -30.61
CA ALA A 395 -4.27 11.99 -29.48
C ALA A 395 -3.73 13.31 -28.93
N GLN A 396 -2.42 13.37 -28.62
CA GLN A 396 -1.74 14.60 -28.18
C GLN A 396 -1.93 15.77 -29.17
N PHE A 397 -1.90 15.49 -30.49
CA PHE A 397 -2.16 16.50 -31.50
C PHE A 397 -3.61 17.05 -31.45
N VAL A 398 -4.60 16.20 -31.14
CA VAL A 398 -6.01 16.62 -30.97
C VAL A 398 -6.21 17.42 -29.68
N GLU A 399 -5.55 17.05 -28.60
CA GLU A 399 -5.60 17.76 -27.32
C GLU A 399 -5.03 19.18 -27.45
N LEU A 400 -3.88 19.33 -28.11
CA LEU A 400 -3.30 20.64 -28.45
C LEU A 400 -4.23 21.48 -29.36
N GLU A 401 -4.89 20.86 -30.35
CA GLU A 401 -5.93 21.52 -31.17
C GLU A 401 -7.19 21.91 -30.35
N LEU A 402 -7.50 21.20 -29.27
CA LEU A 402 -8.65 21.46 -28.40
C LEU A 402 -8.36 22.60 -27.41
N ILE A 403 -7.17 22.60 -26.80
CA ILE A 403 -6.66 23.68 -25.93
C ILE A 403 -6.52 24.98 -26.73
N TRP A 404 -6.00 24.92 -27.96
CA TRP A 404 -6.00 26.10 -28.83
C TRP A 404 -7.43 26.61 -29.11
N GLN A 405 -8.41 25.71 -29.28
CA GLN A 405 -9.81 26.09 -29.50
C GLN A 405 -10.51 26.70 -28.28
N THR A 406 -9.96 26.62 -27.07
CA THR A 406 -10.47 27.36 -25.90
C THR A 406 -9.75 28.69 -25.71
N VAL A 407 -8.41 28.70 -25.79
CA VAL A 407 -7.59 29.90 -25.54
C VAL A 407 -7.67 30.94 -26.66
N LYS A 408 -7.94 30.54 -27.91
CA LYS A 408 -7.88 31.39 -29.11
C LYS A 408 -8.71 32.69 -29.04
N ASP A 409 -9.81 32.70 -28.29
CA ASP A 409 -10.73 33.85 -28.25
C ASP A 409 -10.42 34.79 -27.05
N ASP A 410 -9.59 34.37 -26.07
CA ASP A 410 -9.17 35.14 -24.88
C ASP A 410 -8.04 36.15 -25.17
N ARG A 411 -8.30 37.13 -26.03
CA ARG A 411 -7.30 38.11 -26.50
C ARG A 411 -6.88 39.19 -25.49
N ALA A 412 -7.41 39.18 -24.28
CA ALA A 412 -7.23 40.28 -23.31
C ALA A 412 -5.87 40.30 -22.60
N GLY A 413 -5.14 39.17 -22.55
CA GLY A 413 -3.99 39.00 -21.64
C GLY A 413 -2.60 38.94 -22.26
N GLY A 414 -2.45 38.96 -23.59
CA GLY A 414 -1.15 38.78 -24.29
C GLY A 414 -0.65 37.32 -24.31
N VAL A 415 -0.72 36.61 -23.19
CA VAL A 415 -0.27 35.20 -23.02
C VAL A 415 -0.87 34.23 -24.06
N ALA A 416 -2.01 34.57 -24.65
CA ALA A 416 -2.66 33.78 -25.71
C ALA A 416 -1.79 33.62 -26.97
N ASP A 417 -0.92 34.57 -27.31
CA ASP A 417 0.03 34.43 -28.44
C ASP A 417 1.30 33.63 -28.05
N ASP A 418 1.72 33.65 -26.78
CA ASP A 418 2.79 32.76 -26.29
C ASP A 418 2.32 31.29 -26.29
N TYR A 419 1.12 31.02 -25.78
CA TYR A 419 0.48 29.69 -25.87
C TYR A 419 0.33 29.23 -27.31
N ARG A 420 -0.02 30.14 -28.23
CA ARG A 420 -0.17 29.85 -29.65
C ARG A 420 1.14 29.38 -30.28
N GLU A 421 2.26 30.05 -30.00
CA GLU A 421 3.55 29.68 -30.58
C GLU A 421 4.13 28.41 -29.92
N GLY A 422 3.93 28.23 -28.60
CA GLY A 422 4.26 26.97 -27.91
C GLY A 422 3.47 25.77 -28.45
N ILE A 423 2.14 25.91 -28.61
CA ILE A 423 1.29 24.88 -29.24
C ILE A 423 1.77 24.61 -30.67
N ARG A 424 2.07 25.65 -31.46
CA ARG A 424 2.55 25.52 -32.84
C ARG A 424 3.87 24.76 -32.93
N GLN A 425 4.84 25.09 -32.08
CA GLN A 425 6.16 24.43 -32.07
C GLN A 425 6.04 22.95 -31.66
N ASN A 426 5.16 22.64 -30.71
CA ASN A 426 4.85 21.27 -30.32
C ASN A 426 4.12 20.50 -31.45
N GLN A 427 3.14 21.13 -32.12
CA GLN A 427 2.48 20.56 -33.31
C GLN A 427 3.48 20.29 -34.46
N ILE A 428 4.42 21.20 -34.73
CA ILE A 428 5.47 21.02 -35.74
C ILE A 428 6.37 19.83 -35.36
N THR A 429 6.77 19.74 -34.09
CA THR A 429 7.63 18.66 -33.58
C THR A 429 6.93 17.29 -33.65
N LEU A 430 5.66 17.21 -33.24
CA LEU A 430 4.83 16.01 -33.37
C LEU A 430 4.66 15.61 -34.84
N LEU A 431 4.32 16.56 -35.73
CA LEU A 431 4.19 16.28 -37.16
C LEU A 431 5.50 15.82 -37.80
N ALA A 432 6.64 16.40 -37.42
CA ALA A 432 7.96 15.95 -37.92
C ALA A 432 8.27 14.51 -37.50
N ARG A 433 8.02 14.17 -36.23
CA ARG A 433 8.16 12.80 -35.71
C ARG A 433 7.19 11.82 -36.40
N LEU A 434 5.93 12.20 -36.60
CA LEU A 434 4.90 11.33 -37.20
C LEU A 434 5.14 11.09 -38.69
N LYS A 435 5.59 12.11 -39.43
CA LYS A 435 6.06 11.99 -40.82
C LYS A 435 7.27 11.05 -40.95
N ARG A 436 8.15 11.00 -39.94
CA ARG A 436 9.32 10.11 -39.88
C ARG A 436 8.94 8.65 -39.59
N LEU A 437 7.89 8.41 -38.81
CA LEU A 437 7.41 7.06 -38.46
C LEU A 437 6.54 6.44 -39.57
N VAL A 438 5.56 7.19 -40.09
CA VAL A 438 4.49 6.65 -40.96
C VAL A 438 4.66 7.04 -42.44
N GLY A 439 5.57 7.95 -42.74
CA GLY A 439 5.72 8.57 -44.05
C GLY A 439 4.81 9.79 -44.25
N SER A 440 5.30 10.78 -45.01
CA SER A 440 4.74 12.14 -45.01
C SER A 440 3.25 12.22 -45.37
N GLU A 441 2.81 11.50 -46.41
CA GLU A 441 1.43 11.57 -46.90
C GLU A 441 0.43 10.88 -45.96
N LYS A 442 0.76 9.67 -45.50
CA LYS A 442 -0.06 8.88 -44.56
C LYS A 442 -0.21 9.62 -43.23
N ALA A 443 0.88 10.17 -42.69
CA ALA A 443 0.87 10.99 -41.49
C ALA A 443 -0.13 12.17 -41.62
N MET A 444 -0.04 12.93 -42.71
CA MET A 444 -0.96 14.05 -42.97
C MET A 444 -2.41 13.58 -43.18
N GLN A 445 -2.64 12.37 -43.72
CA GLN A 445 -3.99 11.81 -43.87
C GLN A 445 -4.60 11.43 -42.52
N MET A 446 -3.87 10.71 -41.67
CA MET A 446 -4.32 10.33 -40.32
C MET A 446 -4.69 11.55 -39.49
N VAL A 447 -3.83 12.58 -39.43
CA VAL A 447 -4.10 13.85 -38.72
C VAL A 447 -5.38 14.51 -39.23
N ARG A 448 -5.58 14.59 -40.56
CA ARG A 448 -6.81 15.16 -41.15
C ARG A 448 -8.06 14.37 -40.75
N ASP A 449 -7.99 13.04 -40.72
CA ASP A 449 -9.16 12.21 -40.46
C ASP A 449 -9.51 12.11 -38.98
N VAL A 450 -8.51 12.14 -38.07
CA VAL A 450 -8.75 12.28 -36.63
C VAL A 450 -9.31 13.68 -36.31
N LEU A 451 -8.77 14.76 -36.89
CA LEU A 451 -9.29 16.11 -36.68
C LEU A 451 -10.73 16.29 -37.20
N LYS A 452 -11.09 15.62 -38.31
CA LYS A 452 -12.49 15.51 -38.79
C LYS A 452 -13.38 14.76 -37.79
N LYS A 453 -12.91 13.66 -37.18
CA LYS A 453 -13.66 12.92 -36.14
C LYS A 453 -13.93 13.80 -34.92
N ALA A 454 -12.90 14.47 -34.39
CA ALA A 454 -13.01 15.37 -33.23
C ALA A 454 -14.01 16.53 -33.48
N LYS A 455 -13.87 17.23 -34.62
CA LYS A 455 -14.77 18.34 -34.99
C LYS A 455 -16.22 17.87 -35.25
N ARG A 456 -16.43 16.61 -35.68
CA ARG A 456 -17.76 15.98 -35.77
C ARG A 456 -18.35 15.61 -34.40
N ALA A 457 -17.55 15.20 -33.42
CA ALA A 457 -18.03 14.88 -32.08
C ALA A 457 -18.61 16.11 -31.38
N LYS A 458 -17.87 17.23 -31.35
CA LYS A 458 -18.32 18.52 -30.77
C LYS A 458 -19.63 19.03 -31.39
N LYS A 459 -19.83 18.82 -32.70
CA LYS A 459 -21.08 19.22 -33.39
C LYS A 459 -22.30 18.36 -33.00
N ARG A 460 -22.13 17.19 -32.35
CA ARG A 460 -23.25 16.35 -31.87
C ARG A 460 -23.70 16.70 -30.45
N SER A 461 -22.82 17.24 -29.58
CA SER A 461 -23.23 17.66 -28.22
C SER A 461 -24.04 18.96 -28.21
N ALA A 462 -23.68 19.92 -29.08
CA ALA A 462 -24.34 21.23 -29.15
C ALA A 462 -25.82 21.22 -29.61
N SER A 463 -26.36 20.07 -30.03
CA SER A 463 -27.71 19.95 -30.63
C SER A 463 -28.82 19.51 -29.66
N LYS A 464 -28.60 19.63 -28.35
CA LYS A 464 -29.53 19.14 -27.30
C LYS A 464 -29.88 20.16 -26.20
N GLN A 465 -29.98 21.44 -26.53
CA GLN A 465 -30.70 22.41 -25.68
C GLN A 465 -31.65 23.25 -26.54
N ALA A 466 -32.94 23.11 -26.28
CA ALA A 466 -34.02 23.92 -26.84
C ALA A 466 -34.87 24.46 -25.68
N ILE A 467 -35.11 25.76 -25.69
CA ILE A 467 -35.65 26.54 -24.56
C ILE A 467 -37.14 26.84 -24.81
N PRO A 468 -37.96 26.94 -23.75
CA PRO A 468 -38.93 28.04 -23.68
C PRO A 468 -38.66 28.99 -22.48
N ARG A 469 -38.93 30.28 -22.71
CA ARG A 469 -38.77 31.41 -21.76
C ARG A 469 -40.00 31.45 -20.81
N SER A 470 -40.11 32.26 -19.76
CA SER A 470 -39.47 33.55 -19.37
C SER A 470 -39.42 33.67 -17.82
N ALA A 471 -38.91 34.73 -17.16
CA ALA A 471 -38.59 36.11 -17.57
C ALA A 471 -37.46 36.75 -16.70
N THR A 472 -36.98 37.92 -17.16
CA THR A 472 -36.43 39.10 -16.40
C THR A 472 -35.79 38.90 -15.00
N GLU A 473 -34.61 39.45 -14.68
CA GLU A 473 -33.70 40.34 -15.44
C GLU A 473 -32.27 40.36 -14.82
N GLY A 474 -31.30 40.86 -15.61
CA GLY A 474 -29.84 41.10 -15.41
C GLY A 474 -29.11 41.09 -14.05
N THR A 475 -27.77 41.01 -13.99
CA THR A 475 -26.73 40.93 -15.05
C THR A 475 -25.39 40.43 -14.47
N ALA A 476 -24.67 39.60 -15.24
CA ALA A 476 -23.24 39.26 -15.15
C ALA A 476 -22.65 38.75 -13.80
N SER A 477 -22.44 37.43 -13.72
CA SER A 477 -21.47 36.79 -12.81
C SER A 477 -20.52 35.88 -13.61
N ASN A 478 -19.26 36.29 -13.76
CA ASN A 478 -18.20 35.44 -14.34
C ASN A 478 -17.67 34.46 -13.26
N GLU A 479 -18.39 33.37 -13.02
CA GLU A 479 -17.88 32.26 -12.21
C GLU A 479 -16.88 31.42 -13.04
N ALA A 480 -15.61 31.80 -12.98
CA ALA A 480 -14.52 31.00 -13.49
C ALA A 480 -14.27 29.79 -12.58
N LEU A 481 -15.06 28.72 -12.77
CA LEU A 481 -14.78 27.41 -12.18
C LEU A 481 -13.51 26.82 -12.81
N THR A 482 -12.37 27.04 -12.17
CA THR A 482 -11.09 26.41 -12.50
C THR A 482 -11.11 24.94 -12.06
N ASP A 483 -11.83 24.11 -12.81
CA ASP A 483 -11.84 22.66 -12.60
C ASP A 483 -10.46 22.08 -13.00
N GLY A 484 -9.80 21.45 -12.04
CA GLY A 484 -8.35 21.18 -12.08
C GLY A 484 -7.99 19.96 -12.91
N VAL A 485 -8.07 20.06 -14.25
CA VAL A 485 -7.69 18.96 -15.16
C VAL A 485 -6.17 18.76 -15.17
N THR A 486 -5.68 17.92 -14.26
CA THR A 486 -4.30 17.43 -14.23
C THR A 486 -4.02 16.57 -15.48
N SER A 487 -3.27 17.14 -16.42
CA SER A 487 -2.90 16.47 -17.68
C SER A 487 -1.62 15.63 -17.49
N PRO A 488 -1.60 14.34 -17.87
CA PRO A 488 -0.56 13.38 -17.46
C PRO A 488 0.71 13.43 -18.34
N ILE A 489 1.30 14.62 -18.52
CA ILE A 489 2.39 14.86 -19.47
C ILE A 489 3.64 15.53 -18.85
N SER A 490 3.55 16.08 -17.63
CA SER A 490 4.67 16.82 -17.00
C SER A 490 5.78 15.96 -16.39
N GLU A 491 5.65 14.62 -16.37
CA GLU A 491 6.56 13.75 -15.59
C GLU A 491 7.78 13.22 -16.38
N THR A 492 7.79 13.30 -17.72
CA THR A 492 8.80 12.60 -18.55
C THR A 492 10.06 13.41 -18.91
N PHE A 493 10.21 14.66 -18.47
CA PHE A 493 11.31 15.55 -18.90
C PHE A 493 12.13 16.21 -17.79
N ASN A 494 11.86 15.95 -16.50
CA ASN A 494 12.53 16.62 -15.38
C ASN A 494 13.50 15.74 -14.56
N ASN A 495 13.68 14.45 -14.90
CA ASN A 495 14.33 13.47 -14.02
C ASN A 495 15.87 13.37 -14.13
N VAL A 496 16.53 14.14 -14.99
CA VAL A 496 17.99 14.01 -15.21
C VAL A 496 18.82 15.02 -14.41
N ASP A 497 18.36 16.27 -14.27
CA ASP A 497 19.12 17.34 -13.62
C ASP A 497 18.79 17.55 -12.12
N SER A 498 17.84 16.80 -11.56
CA SER A 498 17.28 17.09 -10.22
C SER A 498 18.07 16.56 -9.02
N SER A 499 19.00 15.62 -9.22
CA SER A 499 19.79 15.02 -8.13
C SER A 499 20.81 16.00 -7.56
N VAL A 500 21.67 16.55 -8.42
CA VAL A 500 22.73 17.50 -8.06
C VAL A 500 22.16 18.80 -7.46
N LEU A 501 20.98 19.23 -7.91
CA LEU A 501 20.29 20.38 -7.32
C LEU A 501 19.69 20.07 -5.93
N ARG A 502 19.20 18.85 -5.68
CA ARG A 502 18.63 18.49 -4.37
C ARG A 502 19.67 18.45 -3.25
N GLU A 503 20.88 17.95 -3.50
CA GLU A 503 21.95 17.97 -2.49
C GLU A 503 22.37 19.41 -2.12
N LEU A 504 22.31 20.34 -3.09
CA LEU A 504 22.59 21.76 -2.88
C LEU A 504 21.44 22.50 -2.17
N ASP A 505 20.17 22.17 -2.47
CA ASP A 505 19.00 22.73 -1.78
C ASP A 505 18.90 22.25 -0.33
N GLN A 506 19.25 20.99 -0.05
CA GLN A 506 19.21 20.46 1.32
C GLN A 506 20.28 21.10 2.24
N GLN A 507 21.34 21.66 1.66
CA GLN A 507 22.33 22.53 2.34
C GLN A 507 21.93 24.02 2.34
N ARG A 508 20.78 24.40 1.73
CA ARG A 508 20.32 25.79 1.55
C ARG A 508 18.88 26.05 1.95
N ILE A 509 18.37 25.35 2.97
CA ILE A 509 17.11 25.74 3.63
C ILE A 509 17.29 27.16 4.20
N SER A 510 16.69 28.15 3.53
CA SER A 510 16.81 29.55 3.92
C SER A 510 16.21 29.76 5.32
N PRO A 511 16.85 30.56 6.21
CA PRO A 511 16.28 30.86 7.52
C PRO A 511 14.84 31.41 7.46
N HIS A 512 14.49 32.11 6.37
CA HIS A 512 13.12 32.57 6.11
C HIS A 512 12.14 31.43 5.81
N GLU A 513 12.56 30.39 5.10
CA GLU A 513 11.73 29.21 4.82
C GLU A 513 11.59 28.32 6.07
N HIS A 514 12.64 28.23 6.87
CA HIS A 514 12.60 27.59 8.18
C HIS A 514 11.62 28.29 9.13
N PHE A 515 11.65 29.63 9.16
CA PHE A 515 10.71 30.46 9.91
C PHE A 515 9.27 30.34 9.39
N SER A 516 9.05 30.29 8.07
CA SER A 516 7.71 30.11 7.50
C SER A 516 7.13 28.71 7.76
N LYS A 517 7.99 27.67 7.84
CA LYS A 517 7.63 26.31 8.30
C LYS A 517 7.20 26.30 9.76
N MET A 518 7.95 26.92 10.67
CA MET A 518 7.51 27.08 12.08
C MET A 518 6.19 27.87 12.22
N LEU A 519 5.93 28.83 11.34
CA LEU A 519 4.70 29.63 11.34
C LEU A 519 3.52 29.01 10.58
N THR A 520 3.69 27.90 9.84
CA THR A 520 2.59 27.20 9.17
C THR A 520 1.87 26.21 10.10
N ALA A 521 0.60 25.94 9.78
CA ALA A 521 -0.31 25.16 10.64
C ALA A 521 -0.38 23.67 10.32
N LEU A 522 0.15 23.27 9.16
CA LEU A 522 0.02 21.94 8.61
C LEU A 522 1.30 21.14 8.85
N PRO A 523 1.19 19.84 9.20
CA PRO A 523 2.31 18.91 9.08
C PRO A 523 2.84 18.86 7.64
N GLU A 524 4.02 18.25 7.44
CA GLU A 524 4.41 17.83 6.10
C GLU A 524 3.35 16.88 5.50
N ASN A 525 3.10 16.99 4.20
CA ASN A 525 2.03 16.26 3.51
C ASN A 525 2.08 14.73 3.77
N ARG A 526 3.29 14.16 3.86
CA ARG A 526 3.53 12.75 4.20
C ARG A 526 3.07 12.43 5.62
N THR A 527 3.56 13.17 6.62
CA THR A 527 3.15 13.03 8.03
C THR A 527 1.63 13.21 8.19
N LEU A 528 1.02 14.20 7.52
CA LEU A 528 -0.43 14.42 7.58
C LEU A 528 -1.22 13.23 7.02
N VAL A 529 -0.80 12.68 5.87
CA VAL A 529 -1.45 11.49 5.28
C VAL A 529 -1.28 10.27 6.19
N HIS A 530 -0.08 10.01 6.70
CA HIS A 530 0.17 8.89 7.62
C HIS A 530 -0.66 8.98 8.91
N GLU A 531 -0.69 10.15 9.54
CA GLU A 531 -1.48 10.39 10.75
C GLU A 531 -3.00 10.30 10.49
N LEU A 532 -3.49 10.67 9.30
CA LEU A 532 -4.88 10.44 8.89
C LEU A 532 -5.22 8.97 8.65
N LEU A 533 -4.26 8.16 8.17
CA LEU A 533 -4.44 6.71 8.00
C LEU A 533 -4.53 5.99 9.35
N VAL A 534 -3.64 6.33 10.30
CA VAL A 534 -3.66 5.78 11.67
C VAL A 534 -4.85 6.30 12.46
N ASN A 535 -5.10 7.62 12.42
CA ASN A 535 -6.15 8.31 13.18
C ASN A 535 -7.06 9.09 12.23
N LYS A 536 -8.16 8.45 11.81
CA LYS A 536 -9.13 9.00 10.83
C LYS A 536 -9.87 10.28 11.26
N GLU A 537 -9.72 10.68 12.53
CA GLU A 537 -10.22 11.95 13.09
C GLU A 537 -9.08 12.91 13.48
N PHE A 538 -7.88 12.74 12.92
CA PHE A 538 -6.68 13.53 13.23
C PHE A 538 -6.95 15.04 13.17
N ARG A 539 -6.42 15.74 14.17
CA ARG A 539 -6.49 17.19 14.36
C ARG A 539 -5.15 17.61 14.94
N VAL A 540 -4.68 18.79 14.57
CA VAL A 540 -3.53 19.43 15.20
C VAL A 540 -3.96 19.93 16.59
N ASP A 541 -3.20 19.54 17.63
CA ASP A 541 -3.47 19.90 19.02
C ASP A 541 -3.25 21.41 19.29
N GLU A 542 -4.08 21.98 20.18
CA GLU A 542 -4.00 23.40 20.54
C GLU A 542 -2.67 23.78 21.21
N THR A 543 -2.11 22.89 22.05
CA THR A 543 -0.82 23.11 22.71
C THR A 543 0.31 23.09 21.69
N GLN A 544 0.43 22.02 20.91
CA GLN A 544 1.46 21.86 19.86
C GLN A 544 1.46 23.03 18.87
N TYR A 545 0.27 23.56 18.54
CA TYR A 545 0.13 24.72 17.65
C TYR A 545 0.45 26.06 18.32
N THR A 546 -0.05 26.32 19.54
CA THR A 546 0.06 27.64 20.17
C THR A 546 1.35 27.85 20.95
N GLU A 547 2.01 26.80 21.47
CA GLU A 547 3.26 26.95 22.25
C GLU A 547 4.34 27.73 21.48
N PRO A 548 4.77 27.35 20.25
CA PRO A 548 5.85 28.06 19.57
C PRO A 548 5.45 29.50 19.21
N ARG A 549 4.19 29.69 18.79
CA ARG A 549 3.63 30.99 18.41
C ARG A 549 3.58 31.95 19.59
N ARG A 550 3.29 31.46 20.80
CA ARG A 550 3.26 32.28 22.02
C ARG A 550 4.66 32.77 22.41
N HIS A 551 5.68 31.93 22.28
CA HIS A 551 7.07 32.34 22.54
C HIS A 551 7.54 33.39 21.51
N ILE A 552 7.24 33.19 20.22
CA ILE A 552 7.51 34.18 19.16
C ILE A 552 6.76 35.50 19.43
N MET A 553 5.49 35.43 19.83
CA MET A 553 4.66 36.60 20.17
C MET A 553 5.24 37.36 21.37
N GLN A 554 5.63 36.67 22.44
CA GLN A 554 6.26 37.28 23.62
C GLN A 554 7.56 38.03 23.25
N HIS A 555 8.42 37.41 22.44
CA HIS A 555 9.63 38.05 21.95
C HIS A 555 9.32 39.28 21.07
N MET A 556 8.36 39.16 20.14
CA MET A 556 7.94 40.28 19.29
C MET A 556 7.34 41.43 20.11
N CYS A 557 6.55 41.15 21.15
CA CYS A 557 6.01 42.18 22.04
C CYS A 557 7.10 42.88 22.87
N ALA A 558 8.16 42.18 23.25
CA ALA A 558 9.33 42.80 23.91
C ALA A 558 10.07 43.75 22.96
N MET A 559 10.30 43.36 21.70
CA MET A 559 10.87 44.26 20.69
C MET A 559 9.94 45.45 20.39
N MET A 560 8.64 45.20 20.22
CA MET A 560 7.64 46.24 19.93
C MET A 560 7.52 47.27 21.07
N ARG A 561 7.66 46.87 22.34
CA ARG A 561 7.76 47.81 23.47
C ARG A 561 8.99 48.72 23.35
N LYS A 562 10.17 48.12 23.16
CA LYS A 562 11.44 48.84 22.96
C LYS A 562 11.43 49.79 21.75
N ASP A 563 10.79 49.38 20.65
CA ASP A 563 10.71 50.18 19.43
C ASP A 563 9.64 51.28 19.51
N VAL A 564 8.57 51.09 20.29
CA VAL A 564 7.63 52.16 20.66
C VAL A 564 8.32 53.21 21.52
N GLU A 565 9.15 52.81 22.49
CA GLU A 565 10.01 53.70 23.28
C GLU A 565 11.03 54.46 22.38
N ALA A 566 11.52 53.83 21.31
CA ALA A 566 12.37 54.45 20.30
C ALA A 566 11.61 55.26 19.22
N GLY A 567 10.28 55.40 19.31
CA GLY A 567 9.46 56.20 18.41
C GLY A 567 9.05 55.54 17.08
N LEU A 568 9.36 54.26 16.86
CA LEU A 568 9.06 53.51 15.63
C LEU A 568 7.68 52.81 15.63
N GLY A 569 6.84 53.06 16.64
CA GLY A 569 5.55 52.36 16.86
C GLY A 569 4.53 52.42 15.71
N VAL A 570 4.62 53.43 14.81
CA VAL A 570 3.76 53.51 13.61
C VAL A 570 4.04 52.33 12.66
N ASN A 571 5.31 51.98 12.45
CA ASN A 571 5.70 50.89 11.55
C ASN A 571 5.18 49.54 12.09
N TRP A 572 5.27 49.33 13.40
CA TRP A 572 4.71 48.16 14.07
C TRP A 572 3.18 48.08 13.97
N THR A 573 2.48 49.23 14.02
CA THR A 573 1.02 49.28 13.87
C THR A 573 0.59 48.87 12.45
N ILE A 574 1.30 49.35 11.42
CA ILE A 574 1.04 48.98 10.01
C ILE A 574 1.39 47.50 9.77
N ALA A 575 2.54 47.03 10.25
CA ALA A 575 2.96 45.64 10.11
C ALA A 575 2.04 44.66 10.86
N MET A 576 1.47 45.08 11.99
CA MET A 576 0.47 44.28 12.69
C MET A 576 -0.87 44.27 11.95
N ALA A 577 -1.30 45.41 11.39
CA ALA A 577 -2.52 45.48 10.60
C ALA A 577 -2.46 44.56 9.38
N THR A 578 -1.32 44.48 8.66
CA THR A 578 -1.15 43.53 7.55
C THR A 578 -1.20 42.07 8.02
N VAL A 579 -0.53 41.73 9.13
CA VAL A 579 -0.54 40.36 9.67
C VAL A 579 -1.93 39.94 10.12
N VAL A 580 -2.68 40.82 10.79
CA VAL A 580 -4.08 40.58 11.19
C VAL A 580 -4.98 40.45 9.96
N GLN A 581 -4.86 41.37 8.98
CA GLN A 581 -5.64 41.34 7.75
C GLN A 581 -5.41 40.04 6.98
N ASP A 582 -4.16 39.72 6.65
CA ASP A 582 -3.80 38.52 5.87
C ASP A 582 -4.28 37.22 6.56
N ARG A 583 -4.08 37.06 7.87
CA ARG A 583 -4.56 35.87 8.61
C ARG A 583 -6.10 35.73 8.58
N LEU A 584 -6.82 36.84 8.72
CA LEU A 584 -8.29 36.84 8.63
C LEU A 584 -8.78 36.57 7.19
N LEU A 585 -8.11 37.13 6.19
CA LEU A 585 -8.44 36.90 4.77
C LEU A 585 -8.10 35.47 4.31
N ARG A 586 -6.96 34.89 4.71
CA ARG A 586 -6.63 33.48 4.45
C ARG A 586 -7.68 32.50 4.98
N SER A 587 -8.37 32.86 6.05
CA SER A 587 -9.44 32.04 6.66
C SER A 587 -10.79 32.16 5.92
N LEU A 588 -10.90 33.07 4.94
CA LEU A 588 -12.12 33.41 4.21
C LEU A 588 -11.99 33.11 2.71
N ARG A 589 -13.10 32.73 2.07
CA ARG A 589 -13.14 32.65 0.61
C ARG A 589 -13.30 34.05 0.00
N PRO A 590 -12.53 34.39 -1.06
CA PRO A 590 -12.70 35.65 -1.77
C PRO A 590 -14.11 35.76 -2.35
N GLY A 591 -14.70 36.96 -2.27
CA GLY A 591 -16.09 37.23 -2.68
C GLY A 591 -17.13 37.20 -1.55
N ASN A 592 -16.78 36.78 -0.33
CA ASN A 592 -17.65 36.97 0.85
C ASN A 592 -17.71 38.46 1.23
N SER A 593 -18.88 39.00 1.60
CA SER A 593 -19.02 40.38 2.07
C SER A 593 -18.18 40.69 3.32
N LEU A 594 -17.93 39.70 4.18
CA LEU A 594 -16.98 39.85 5.30
C LEU A 594 -15.53 39.96 4.83
N HIS A 595 -15.14 39.29 3.74
CA HIS A 595 -13.80 39.42 3.15
C HIS A 595 -13.60 40.82 2.56
N VAL A 596 -14.62 41.39 1.92
CA VAL A 596 -14.59 42.77 1.41
C VAL A 596 -14.43 43.76 2.58
N LEU A 597 -15.32 43.69 3.58
CA LEU A 597 -15.28 44.56 4.76
C LEU A 597 -13.93 44.53 5.51
N ILE A 598 -13.34 43.34 5.66
CA ILE A 598 -12.02 43.16 6.29
C ILE A 598 -10.91 43.74 5.41
N SER A 599 -11.00 43.60 4.09
CA SER A 599 -10.01 44.19 3.16
C SER A 599 -10.06 45.71 3.13
N GLU A 600 -11.24 46.32 3.21
CA GLU A 600 -11.43 47.78 3.19
C GLU A 600 -11.01 48.46 4.50
N VAL A 601 -11.42 47.91 5.66
CA VAL A 601 -11.17 48.55 6.96
C VAL A 601 -9.73 48.36 7.46
N LEU A 602 -9.03 47.32 7.00
CA LEU A 602 -7.66 47.01 7.41
C LEU A 602 -6.63 47.21 6.28
N ASP A 603 -6.94 47.94 5.21
CA ASP A 603 -5.96 48.29 4.16
C ASP A 603 -4.72 48.95 4.79
N PRO A 604 -3.51 48.38 4.65
CA PRO A 604 -2.30 48.98 5.21
C PRO A 604 -2.05 50.41 4.74
N LYS A 605 -2.48 50.80 3.53
CA LYS A 605 -2.35 52.18 3.04
C LYS A 605 -3.30 53.12 3.77
N LEU A 606 -4.51 52.66 4.10
CA LEU A 606 -5.46 53.42 4.91
C LEU A 606 -4.94 53.58 6.34
N VAL A 607 -4.43 52.51 6.96
CA VAL A 607 -3.81 52.53 8.29
C VAL A 607 -2.59 53.46 8.32
N GLU A 608 -1.68 53.33 7.35
CA GLU A 608 -0.50 54.20 7.21
C GLU A 608 -0.89 55.68 7.12
N ASN A 609 -1.90 56.02 6.30
CA ASN A 609 -2.39 57.39 6.17
C ASN A 609 -3.06 57.90 7.45
N GLN A 610 -3.84 57.06 8.15
CA GLN A 610 -4.45 57.43 9.44
C GLN A 610 -3.41 57.62 10.55
N CYS A 611 -2.35 56.81 10.58
CA CYS A 611 -1.23 56.99 11.51
C CYS A 611 -0.44 58.27 11.20
N LYS A 612 -0.14 58.56 9.93
CA LYS A 612 0.52 59.82 9.51
C LYS A 612 -0.31 61.07 9.84
N ALA A 613 -1.64 60.95 9.80
CA ALA A 613 -2.56 62.02 10.20
C ALA A 613 -2.83 62.10 11.73
N GLY A 614 -2.24 61.20 12.54
CA GLY A 614 -2.50 61.12 13.98
C GLY A 614 -3.92 60.70 14.37
N ALA A 615 -4.71 60.17 13.42
CA ALA A 615 -6.14 59.89 13.56
C ALA A 615 -6.48 58.41 13.85
N PHE A 616 -5.49 57.51 13.83
CA PHE A 616 -5.70 56.09 14.08
C PHE A 616 -6.03 55.81 15.56
N SER A 617 -7.22 55.26 15.84
CA SER A 617 -7.65 54.88 17.19
C SER A 617 -7.63 53.37 17.39
N TYR A 618 -6.79 52.90 18.31
CA TYR A 618 -6.75 51.50 18.75
C TYR A 618 -8.08 51.03 19.32
N GLU A 619 -8.85 51.91 19.98
CA GLU A 619 -10.16 51.55 20.55
C GLU A 619 -11.19 51.23 19.47
N ASN A 620 -11.18 52.00 18.37
CA ASN A 620 -12.03 51.73 17.20
C ASN A 620 -11.63 50.41 16.52
N PHE A 621 -10.33 50.14 16.40
CA PHE A 621 -9.82 48.87 15.88
C PHE A 621 -10.27 47.67 16.74
N PHE A 622 -10.13 47.74 18.06
CA PHE A 622 -10.59 46.65 18.93
C PHE A 622 -12.12 46.50 18.93
N ALA A 623 -12.89 47.60 18.89
CA ALA A 623 -14.35 47.55 18.75
C ALA A 623 -14.80 46.86 17.44
N PHE A 624 -14.10 47.13 16.33
CA PHE A 624 -14.30 46.44 15.06
C PHE A 624 -13.98 44.94 15.16
N MET A 625 -12.85 44.57 15.79
CA MET A 625 -12.49 43.17 16.05
C MET A 625 -13.54 42.44 16.92
N HIS A 626 -14.03 43.05 18.00
CA HIS A 626 -15.10 42.48 18.83
C HIS A 626 -16.41 42.25 18.03
N THR A 627 -16.64 43.00 16.95
CA THR A 627 -17.81 42.87 16.07
C THR A 627 -17.66 41.79 14.99
N ILE A 628 -16.42 41.33 14.74
CA ILE A 628 -16.08 40.39 13.66
C ILE A 628 -15.68 39.02 14.19
N LEU A 629 -14.89 38.92 15.26
CA LEU A 629 -14.43 37.61 15.78
C LEU A 629 -15.58 36.63 16.07
N PRO A 630 -16.72 37.02 16.69
CA PRO A 630 -17.86 36.11 16.90
C PRO A 630 -18.56 35.63 15.62
N LYS A 631 -18.24 36.22 14.45
CA LYS A 631 -18.78 35.81 13.14
C LYS A 631 -17.82 34.91 12.35
N LEU A 632 -16.59 34.74 12.84
CA LEU A 632 -15.53 33.94 12.20
C LEU A 632 -15.17 32.69 13.03
N CYS A 633 -15.17 32.81 14.36
CA CYS A 633 -14.91 31.70 15.27
C CYS A 633 -16.03 30.64 15.23
N ALA A 634 -15.68 29.40 15.58
CA ALA A 634 -16.65 28.33 15.75
C ALA A 634 -17.46 28.50 17.07
N PRO A 635 -18.76 28.14 17.12
CA PRO A 635 -19.63 28.40 18.29
C PRO A 635 -19.19 27.81 19.65
N TYR A 636 -18.19 26.92 19.68
CA TYR A 636 -17.61 26.43 20.94
C TYR A 636 -16.54 27.37 21.52
N ARG A 637 -15.99 28.30 20.72
CA ARG A 637 -15.05 29.34 21.16
C ARG A 637 -15.72 30.65 21.58
N ASP A 638 -17.02 30.82 21.32
CA ASP A 638 -17.81 31.97 21.78
C ASP A 638 -17.48 32.42 23.22
N PRO A 639 -17.39 31.56 24.26
CA PRO A 639 -16.99 31.99 25.60
C PRO A 639 -15.55 32.54 25.69
N GLN A 640 -14.61 32.06 24.87
CA GLN A 640 -13.24 32.60 24.80
C GLN A 640 -13.23 33.98 24.11
N VAL A 641 -14.03 34.17 23.06
CA VAL A 641 -14.17 35.44 22.35
C VAL A 641 -14.90 36.48 23.20
N HIS A 642 -15.94 36.08 23.95
CA HIS A 642 -16.65 36.96 24.89
C HIS A 642 -15.76 37.40 26.05
N ALA A 643 -14.99 36.48 26.66
CA ALA A 643 -14.03 36.85 27.71
C ALA A 643 -13.01 37.92 27.24
N PHE A 644 -12.55 37.85 25.98
CA PHE A 644 -11.70 38.87 25.37
C PHE A 644 -12.42 40.19 25.02
N ALA A 645 -13.73 40.15 24.76
CA ALA A 645 -14.54 41.36 24.55
C ALA A 645 -14.86 42.10 25.86
N GLU A 646 -14.90 41.37 26.98
CA GLU A 646 -15.09 41.90 28.33
C GLU A 646 -13.77 42.40 28.95
N ASP A 647 -12.66 41.68 28.73
CA ASP A 647 -11.34 42.03 29.27
C ASP A 647 -10.64 43.19 28.54
N LYS A 648 -10.96 44.41 28.98
CA LYS A 648 -10.31 45.66 28.54
C LYS A 648 -9.05 46.02 29.34
N SER A 649 -8.48 45.11 30.13
CA SER A 649 -7.29 45.40 30.95
C SER A 649 -5.99 45.49 30.15
N GLY A 650 -4.98 46.16 30.72
CA GLY A 650 -3.63 46.24 30.14
C GLY A 650 -3.49 47.14 28.90
N ASP A 651 -2.26 47.22 28.40
CA ASP A 651 -1.86 48.11 27.32
C ASP A 651 -2.46 47.69 25.97
N ALA A 652 -2.44 48.60 24.99
CA ALA A 652 -2.77 48.27 23.60
C ALA A 652 -1.93 47.08 23.06
N ILE A 653 -0.67 46.95 23.52
CA ILE A 653 0.24 45.86 23.16
C ILE A 653 -0.25 44.53 23.78
N ASP A 654 -0.69 44.52 25.03
CA ASP A 654 -1.16 43.28 25.68
C ASP A 654 -2.53 42.84 25.14
N ARG A 655 -3.42 43.80 24.84
CA ARG A 655 -4.70 43.51 24.16
C ARG A 655 -4.46 42.94 22.77
N LEU A 656 -3.43 43.43 22.06
CA LEU A 656 -2.99 42.89 20.79
C LEU A 656 -2.41 41.47 20.91
N THR A 657 -1.61 41.18 21.94
CA THR A 657 -1.14 39.82 22.25
C THR A 657 -2.32 38.84 22.40
N ARG A 658 -3.38 39.26 23.12
CA ARG A 658 -4.58 38.44 23.33
C ARG A 658 -5.41 38.28 22.05
N LEU A 659 -5.53 39.35 21.24
CA LEU A 659 -6.15 39.29 19.90
C LEU A 659 -5.43 38.29 18.99
N MET A 660 -4.10 38.36 18.93
CA MET A 660 -3.30 37.46 18.09
C MET A 660 -3.42 36.00 18.52
N GLY A 661 -3.47 35.71 19.83
CA GLY A 661 -3.75 34.37 20.33
C GLY A 661 -5.11 33.82 19.90
N ILE A 662 -6.15 34.66 19.79
CA ILE A 662 -7.46 34.26 19.26
C ILE A 662 -7.42 34.04 17.74
N ILE A 663 -6.67 34.86 17.00
CA ILE A 663 -6.47 34.67 15.55
C ILE A 663 -5.65 33.40 15.27
N ASP A 664 -4.69 33.03 16.11
CA ASP A 664 -4.01 31.73 16.07
C ASP A 664 -5.02 30.57 16.28
N LEU A 665 -5.87 30.64 17.31
CA LEU A 665 -6.90 29.62 17.56
C LEU A 665 -7.94 29.51 16.42
N LEU A 666 -8.32 30.64 15.80
CA LEU A 666 -9.16 30.67 14.60
C LEU A 666 -8.45 30.02 13.39
N SER A 667 -7.16 30.30 13.21
CA SER A 667 -6.34 29.70 12.14
C SER A 667 -6.19 28.19 12.32
N LEU A 668 -6.06 27.72 13.56
CA LEU A 668 -6.06 26.31 13.93
C LEU A 668 -7.42 25.64 13.66
N ASP A 669 -8.53 26.28 14.03
CA ASP A 669 -9.89 25.78 13.75
C ASP A 669 -10.14 25.65 12.25
N HIS A 670 -9.75 26.67 11.47
CA HIS A 670 -9.84 26.64 10.00
C HIS A 670 -8.99 25.49 9.42
N THR A 671 -7.76 25.31 9.90
CA THR A 671 -6.88 24.22 9.46
C THR A 671 -7.49 22.85 9.81
N ASN A 672 -7.98 22.67 11.04
CA ASN A 672 -8.64 21.45 11.50
C ASN A 672 -10.01 21.19 10.84
N PHE A 673 -10.65 22.21 10.27
CA PHE A 673 -11.82 22.08 9.40
C PHE A 673 -11.41 21.61 8.00
N MET A 674 -10.41 22.25 7.38
CA MET A 674 -9.89 21.88 6.05
C MET A 674 -9.35 20.44 6.02
N ILE A 675 -8.63 20.01 7.06
CA ILE A 675 -8.19 18.62 7.24
C ILE A 675 -9.41 17.67 7.23
N ARG A 676 -10.47 17.98 7.99
CA ARG A 676 -11.69 17.15 8.03
C ARG A 676 -12.46 17.09 6.71
N VAL A 677 -12.41 18.16 5.91
CA VAL A 677 -13.02 18.19 4.57
C VAL A 677 -12.22 17.34 3.57
N ALA A 678 -10.88 17.40 3.63
CA ALA A 678 -10.00 16.64 2.73
C ALA A 678 -9.81 15.17 3.14
N ALA A 679 -9.93 14.85 4.44
CA ALA A 679 -9.64 13.52 5.01
C ALA A 679 -10.26 12.33 4.26
N PRO A 680 -11.52 12.35 3.76
CA PRO A 680 -12.08 11.22 3.03
C PRO A 680 -11.32 10.88 1.74
N GLN A 681 -10.80 11.89 1.03
CA GLN A 681 -10.00 11.71 -0.19
C GLN A 681 -8.56 11.32 0.17
N LEU A 682 -7.95 12.00 1.14
CA LEU A 682 -6.59 11.71 1.61
C LEU A 682 -6.44 10.30 2.19
N ILE A 683 -7.47 9.77 2.86
CA ILE A 683 -7.48 8.38 3.38
C ILE A 683 -7.67 7.36 2.24
N GLN A 684 -8.37 7.72 1.16
CA GLN A 684 -8.57 6.83 0.01
C GLN A 684 -7.31 6.71 -0.87
N GLU A 685 -6.61 7.82 -1.12
CA GLU A 685 -5.39 7.82 -1.94
C GLU A 685 -4.11 7.61 -1.11
N GLY A 686 -4.19 7.77 0.21
CA GLY A 686 -3.07 7.79 1.15
C GLY A 686 -2.06 6.63 1.02
N PRO A 687 -2.47 5.35 0.97
CA PRO A 687 -1.52 4.25 0.86
C PRO A 687 -0.71 4.30 -0.45
N GLY A 688 -1.33 4.74 -1.56
CA GLY A 688 -0.66 4.94 -2.85
C GLY A 688 0.14 6.23 -2.94
N TYR A 689 -0.10 7.21 -2.05
CA TYR A 689 0.79 8.35 -1.85
C TYR A 689 2.04 7.93 -1.05
N GLU A 690 1.84 7.26 0.07
CA GLU A 690 2.91 6.82 0.98
C GLU A 690 3.87 5.85 0.28
N GLN A 691 3.35 4.88 -0.49
CA GLN A 691 4.16 3.99 -1.32
C GLN A 691 5.06 4.74 -2.30
N ARG A 692 4.53 5.74 -3.02
CA ARG A 692 5.31 6.55 -3.97
C ARG A 692 6.31 7.47 -3.27
N ALA A 693 5.96 8.00 -2.10
CA ALA A 693 6.87 8.79 -1.28
C ALA A 693 8.03 7.94 -0.73
N PHE A 694 7.76 6.69 -0.33
CA PHE A 694 8.76 5.75 0.15
C PHE A 694 9.66 5.20 -0.98
N ASP A 695 9.08 4.72 -2.09
CA ASP A 695 9.85 4.28 -3.27
C ASP A 695 10.71 5.45 -3.82
N LYS A 696 10.21 6.70 -3.81
CA LYS A 696 11.05 7.87 -4.14
C LYS A 696 12.15 8.11 -3.10
N GLY A 697 11.86 8.03 -1.80
CA GLY A 697 12.88 8.19 -0.76
C GLY A 697 14.02 7.17 -0.85
N LEU A 698 13.70 5.96 -1.33
CA LEU A 698 14.64 4.88 -1.62
C LEU A 698 15.45 5.13 -2.93
N GLN A 699 14.82 5.72 -3.96
CA GLN A 699 15.51 6.12 -5.20
C GLN A 699 16.44 7.32 -5.01
N ASP A 700 15.99 8.33 -4.24
CA ASP A 700 16.77 9.51 -3.86
C ASP A 700 17.89 9.18 -2.84
N GLY A 701 18.05 7.91 -2.43
CA GLY A 701 19.07 7.45 -1.46
C GLY A 701 18.83 7.88 0.00
N THR A 702 17.79 8.67 0.27
CA THR A 702 17.44 9.21 1.60
C THR A 702 16.92 8.18 2.60
N ILE A 703 16.50 7.00 2.13
CA ILE A 703 15.98 5.89 2.93
C ILE A 703 16.70 4.61 2.54
N ASP A 704 17.40 3.97 3.50
CA ASP A 704 17.91 2.61 3.36
C ASP A 704 16.87 1.58 3.86
N LEU A 705 17.07 0.30 3.56
CA LEU A 705 16.31 -0.84 4.09
C LEU A 705 17.13 -1.68 5.09
N GLY A 706 18.31 -1.24 5.52
CA GLY A 706 19.23 -1.99 6.37
C GLY A 706 18.64 -2.41 7.71
N LYS A 707 17.96 -1.51 8.44
CA LYS A 707 17.29 -1.83 9.71
C LYS A 707 16.09 -2.74 9.47
N THR A 708 15.27 -2.46 8.45
CA THR A 708 14.12 -3.29 8.07
C THR A 708 14.54 -4.73 7.73
N ARG A 709 15.61 -4.91 6.96
CA ARG A 709 16.22 -6.21 6.64
C ARG A 709 16.75 -6.91 7.90
N ARG A 710 17.41 -6.18 8.81
CA ARG A 710 17.91 -6.71 10.09
C ARG A 710 16.77 -7.20 10.98
N PHE A 711 15.76 -6.34 11.21
CA PHE A 711 14.53 -6.64 11.95
C PHE A 711 13.86 -7.91 11.40
N TRP A 712 13.61 -7.97 10.09
CA TRP A 712 12.95 -9.11 9.47
C TRP A 712 13.72 -10.42 9.65
N ARG A 713 15.04 -10.40 9.45
CA ARG A 713 15.93 -11.56 9.68
C ARG A 713 15.87 -12.04 11.13
N THR A 714 15.99 -11.13 12.10
CA THR A 714 15.98 -11.46 13.54
C THR A 714 14.66 -12.10 13.97
N HIS A 715 13.50 -11.49 13.68
CA HIS A 715 12.21 -12.06 14.12
C HIS A 715 11.82 -13.31 13.32
N ARG A 716 12.27 -13.47 12.07
CA ARG A 716 12.15 -14.73 11.31
C ARG A 716 12.92 -15.86 12.00
N GLN A 717 14.17 -15.63 12.40
CA GLN A 717 14.99 -16.63 13.11
C GLN A 717 14.34 -17.05 14.44
N VAL A 718 13.86 -16.09 15.24
CA VAL A 718 13.16 -16.37 16.51
C VAL A 718 11.96 -17.31 16.30
N ILE A 719 11.11 -17.06 15.29
CA ILE A 719 9.95 -17.92 15.01
C ILE A 719 10.37 -19.27 14.43
N VAL A 720 11.36 -19.32 13.53
CA VAL A 720 11.90 -20.57 12.98
C VAL A 720 12.41 -21.49 14.09
N ASP A 721 13.16 -20.96 15.05
CA ASP A 721 13.63 -21.73 16.20
C ASP A 721 12.50 -22.11 17.16
N GLU A 722 11.47 -21.27 17.29
CA GLU A 722 10.24 -21.62 18.00
C GLU A 722 9.41 -22.71 17.29
N MET A 723 9.54 -22.86 15.97
CA MET A 723 8.90 -23.95 15.21
C MET A 723 9.72 -25.25 15.34
N LYS A 724 11.05 -25.20 15.16
CA LYS A 724 11.96 -26.34 15.42
C LYS A 724 11.83 -26.91 16.84
N LYS A 725 11.63 -26.05 17.84
CA LYS A 725 11.38 -26.46 19.25
C LYS A 725 10.01 -27.11 19.48
N ARG A 726 9.08 -27.04 18.52
CA ARG A 726 7.75 -27.70 18.58
C ARG A 726 7.64 -28.93 17.69
N ASP A 727 8.47 -29.03 16.65
CA ASP A 727 8.58 -30.17 15.75
C ASP A 727 10.07 -30.57 15.63
N PRO A 728 10.65 -31.24 16.64
CA PRO A 728 12.07 -31.63 16.65
C PRO A 728 12.36 -32.74 15.63
N ASP A 729 11.34 -33.53 15.26
CA ASP A 729 11.43 -34.62 14.29
C ASP A 729 11.25 -34.12 12.83
N ASN A 730 11.05 -32.80 12.65
CA ASN A 730 10.95 -32.09 11.37
C ASN A 730 9.87 -32.65 10.42
N VAL A 731 8.76 -33.16 10.98
CA VAL A 731 7.70 -33.89 10.27
C VAL A 731 6.98 -33.00 9.25
N ASN A 732 6.91 -31.69 9.49
CA ASN A 732 6.23 -30.73 8.62
C ASN A 732 7.16 -30.10 7.54
N GLY A 733 8.40 -30.57 7.40
CA GLY A 733 9.39 -30.00 6.48
C GLY A 733 9.98 -28.68 6.96
N GLU A 734 10.64 -27.93 6.07
CA GLU A 734 11.33 -26.70 6.46
C GLU A 734 10.33 -25.64 7.00
N PRO A 735 10.56 -25.06 8.19
CA PRO A 735 9.63 -24.13 8.80
C PRO A 735 9.58 -22.80 8.04
N ARG A 736 8.56 -22.62 7.19
CA ARG A 736 8.15 -21.33 6.60
C ARG A 736 7.14 -20.59 7.51
N PRO A 737 7.57 -19.65 8.38
CA PRO A 737 6.64 -18.83 9.15
C PRO A 737 5.88 -17.83 8.26
N PRO A 738 4.57 -17.59 8.50
CA PRO A 738 3.80 -16.64 7.71
C PRO A 738 4.19 -15.19 8.02
N ALA A 739 4.43 -14.39 6.98
CA ALA A 739 4.88 -13.00 7.05
C ALA A 739 4.15 -12.10 8.08
N PRO A 740 2.80 -12.02 8.13
CA PRO A 740 2.11 -11.18 9.11
C PRO A 740 2.25 -11.62 10.57
N ARG A 741 2.83 -12.81 10.84
CA ARG A 741 3.24 -13.28 12.16
C ARG A 741 4.69 -12.90 12.48
N ILE A 742 5.59 -12.90 11.49
CA ILE A 742 6.96 -12.35 11.64
C ILE A 742 6.87 -10.87 12.01
N TYR A 743 6.04 -10.12 11.28
CA TYR A 743 5.80 -8.72 11.57
C TYR A 743 5.18 -8.49 12.97
N ALA A 744 4.11 -9.23 13.31
CA ALA A 744 3.46 -9.11 14.62
C ALA A 744 4.39 -9.48 15.79
N GLN A 745 5.30 -10.44 15.60
CA GLN A 745 6.37 -10.75 16.54
C GLN A 745 7.29 -9.55 16.72
N GLY A 746 7.85 -9.03 15.62
CA GLY A 746 8.79 -7.91 15.65
C GLY A 746 8.22 -6.63 16.27
N LEU A 747 7.00 -6.24 15.90
CA LEU A 747 6.34 -5.08 16.50
C LEU A 747 6.09 -5.27 18.02
N SER A 748 5.72 -6.48 18.44
CA SER A 748 5.55 -6.80 19.87
C SER A 748 6.88 -6.86 20.62
N ASP A 749 7.96 -7.30 19.98
CA ASP A 749 9.30 -7.37 20.56
C ASP A 749 9.93 -5.98 20.68
N LEU A 750 9.73 -5.10 19.69
CA LEU A 750 10.24 -3.72 19.70
C LEU A 750 9.68 -2.97 20.91
N VAL A 751 8.35 -2.92 21.05
CA VAL A 751 7.67 -2.14 22.09
C VAL A 751 7.72 -2.81 23.48
N LEU A 752 7.79 -4.14 23.56
CA LEU A 752 7.77 -4.90 24.83
C LEU A 752 9.10 -5.63 25.12
N SER A 753 10.20 -5.12 24.56
CA SER A 753 11.56 -5.47 24.95
C SER A 753 11.87 -5.00 26.39
N ASN A 754 12.88 -5.60 27.02
CA ASN A 754 13.39 -5.19 28.34
C ASN A 754 14.59 -4.23 28.22
N ALA A 755 14.75 -3.58 27.07
CA ALA A 755 15.79 -2.60 26.79
C ALA A 755 15.11 -1.32 26.29
N ALA A 756 15.79 -0.18 26.38
CA ALA A 756 15.29 1.03 25.75
C ALA A 756 15.16 0.83 24.23
N VAL A 757 14.04 1.29 23.66
CA VAL A 757 13.86 1.38 22.21
C VAL A 757 14.91 2.34 21.66
N SER A 758 15.85 1.85 20.85
CA SER A 758 16.86 2.68 20.18
C SER A 758 16.50 2.92 18.71
N ASN A 759 16.94 4.07 18.19
CA ASN A 759 16.70 4.48 16.79
C ASN A 759 17.26 3.47 15.76
N ASP A 760 18.18 2.58 16.15
CA ASP A 760 18.77 1.55 15.30
C ASP A 760 17.94 0.26 15.21
N LEU A 761 16.96 0.08 16.11
CA LEU A 761 16.07 -1.08 16.16
C LEU A 761 14.72 -0.83 15.48
N ILE A 762 14.37 0.43 15.22
CA ILE A 762 13.15 0.81 14.52
C ILE A 762 13.37 0.63 13.00
N PRO A 763 12.54 -0.15 12.29
CA PRO A 763 12.56 -0.23 10.82
C PRO A 763 12.30 1.12 10.18
N GLU A 764 12.93 1.40 9.03
CA GLU A 764 12.78 2.68 8.32
C GLU A 764 11.33 2.95 7.85
N THR A 765 10.52 1.90 7.69
CA THR A 765 9.07 2.01 7.40
C THR A 765 8.26 2.56 8.57
N LEU A 766 8.75 2.42 9.80
CA LEU A 766 8.10 2.81 11.06
C LEU A 766 8.68 4.11 11.66
N GLU A 767 9.57 4.81 10.94
CA GLU A 767 10.20 6.05 11.43
C GLU A 767 9.17 7.15 11.75
N LEU A 768 8.08 7.27 10.96
CA LEU A 768 6.97 8.20 11.24
C LEU A 768 6.23 7.87 12.55
N ASP A 769 6.23 6.61 12.96
CA ASP A 769 5.63 6.12 14.20
C ASP A 769 6.62 6.11 15.39
N ARG A 770 7.88 6.52 15.22
CA ARG A 770 8.92 6.43 16.26
C ARG A 770 8.44 6.98 17.62
N HIS A 771 7.96 8.23 17.69
CA HIS A 771 7.46 8.80 18.95
C HIS A 771 6.29 7.98 19.53
N ARG A 772 5.35 7.51 18.69
CA ARG A 772 4.23 6.65 19.11
C ARG A 772 4.72 5.33 19.71
N LEU A 773 5.76 4.72 19.14
CA LEU A 773 6.39 3.51 19.67
C LEU A 773 7.07 3.76 21.04
N HIS A 774 7.75 4.89 21.23
CA HIS A 774 8.31 5.27 22.54
C HIS A 774 7.21 5.49 23.60
N VAL A 775 6.12 6.19 23.25
CA VAL A 775 4.97 6.40 24.16
C VAL A 775 4.29 5.08 24.54
N LEU A 776 4.15 4.15 23.59
CA LEU A 776 3.61 2.81 23.85
C LEU A 776 4.55 1.97 24.73
N HIS A 777 5.87 2.07 24.55
CA HIS A 777 6.88 1.42 25.39
C HIS A 777 6.85 1.96 26.83
N ALA A 778 6.86 3.29 27.01
CA ALA A 778 6.71 3.93 28.31
C ALA A 778 5.38 3.54 29.01
N THR A 779 4.29 3.47 28.25
CA THR A 779 2.98 3.02 28.75
C THR A 779 3.03 1.55 29.20
N ALA A 780 3.68 0.66 28.44
CA ALA A 780 3.89 -0.72 28.83
C ALA A 780 4.74 -0.83 30.10
N TYR A 781 5.81 -0.05 30.21
CA TYR A 781 6.67 -0.01 31.39
C TYR A 781 5.93 0.47 32.64
N ARG A 782 5.10 1.52 32.54
CA ARG A 782 4.20 1.99 33.63
C ARG A 782 3.21 0.90 34.09
N ILE A 783 2.64 0.14 33.15
CA ILE A 783 1.75 -1.00 33.44
C ILE A 783 2.52 -2.13 34.14
N VAL A 784 3.64 -2.57 33.57
CA VAL A 784 4.50 -3.64 34.13
C VAL A 784 4.98 -3.28 35.53
N ALA A 785 5.42 -2.05 35.73
CA ALA A 785 5.88 -1.55 37.02
C ALA A 785 4.77 -1.58 38.07
N THR A 786 3.63 -0.96 37.78
CA THR A 786 2.48 -0.92 38.69
C THR A 786 1.97 -2.32 38.99
N ALA A 787 1.88 -3.19 37.98
CA ALA A 787 1.53 -4.60 38.16
C ALA A 787 2.55 -5.38 39.02
N SER A 788 3.85 -5.13 38.87
CA SER A 788 4.88 -5.78 39.68
C SER A 788 4.79 -5.40 41.15
N ILE A 789 4.58 -4.11 41.44
CA ILE A 789 4.43 -3.56 42.80
C ILE A 789 3.13 -4.09 43.45
N LEU A 790 2.02 -4.15 42.70
CA LEU A 790 0.78 -4.75 43.18
C LEU A 790 0.92 -6.27 43.39
N LEU A 791 1.66 -6.98 42.53
CA LEU A 791 1.87 -8.42 42.66
C LEU A 791 2.78 -8.77 43.84
N THR A 792 3.86 -8.01 44.08
CA THR A 792 4.70 -8.21 45.27
C THR A 792 3.91 -7.89 46.54
N ALA A 793 3.15 -6.79 46.59
CA ALA A 793 2.27 -6.48 47.72
C ALA A 793 1.21 -7.58 47.98
N LYS A 794 0.55 -8.09 46.93
CA LYS A 794 -0.40 -9.23 47.04
C LYS A 794 0.26 -10.48 47.62
N ASN A 795 1.44 -10.84 47.12
CA ASN A 795 2.19 -12.03 47.56
C ASN A 795 2.67 -11.89 49.01
N LEU A 796 3.22 -10.73 49.40
CA LEU A 796 3.65 -10.43 50.76
C LEU A 796 2.48 -10.48 51.77
N LEU A 797 1.31 -10.01 51.36
CA LEU A 797 0.07 -10.08 52.14
C LEU A 797 -0.71 -11.40 51.97
N LYS A 798 -0.14 -12.40 51.27
CA LYS A 798 -0.72 -13.73 51.00
C LYS A 798 -2.15 -13.69 50.43
N ARG A 799 -2.47 -12.69 49.61
CA ARG A 799 -3.79 -12.52 48.97
C ARG A 799 -3.81 -13.13 47.56
N ASP A 800 -5.01 -13.44 47.08
CA ASP A 800 -5.21 -13.95 45.71
C ASP A 800 -4.60 -13.01 44.66
N VAL A 801 -3.69 -13.53 43.84
CA VAL A 801 -3.09 -12.85 42.68
C VAL A 801 -4.16 -12.29 41.72
N ARG A 802 -5.31 -12.97 41.65
CA ARG A 802 -6.47 -12.60 40.81
C ARG A 802 -7.38 -11.54 41.43
N SER A 803 -7.18 -11.14 42.69
CA SER A 803 -7.93 -10.04 43.30
C SER A 803 -7.62 -8.72 42.57
N GLN A 804 -8.65 -7.90 42.35
CA GLN A 804 -8.55 -6.63 41.62
C GLN A 804 -8.36 -5.47 42.59
N TRP A 805 -7.17 -4.88 42.59
CA TRP A 805 -6.82 -3.67 43.35
C TRP A 805 -6.86 -2.46 42.39
N LYS A 806 -7.98 -2.29 41.69
CA LYS A 806 -8.06 -1.35 40.57
C LYS A 806 -7.93 0.10 41.03
N ALA A 807 -8.51 0.47 42.18
CA ALA A 807 -8.40 1.83 42.68
C ALA A 807 -6.94 2.18 43.03
N GLU A 808 -6.15 1.20 43.46
CA GLU A 808 -4.72 1.32 43.77
C GLU A 808 -3.91 1.46 42.47
N ALA A 809 -4.21 0.64 41.47
CA ALA A 809 -3.61 0.69 40.14
C ALA A 809 -3.87 2.04 39.44
N ASP A 810 -5.13 2.51 39.43
CA ASP A 810 -5.51 3.78 38.82
C ASP A 810 -4.84 4.97 39.55
N ARG A 811 -4.76 4.94 40.89
CA ARG A 811 -4.05 5.98 41.69
C ARG A 811 -2.55 6.01 41.43
N ILE A 812 -1.90 4.85 41.24
CA ILE A 812 -0.46 4.80 40.94
C ILE A 812 -0.19 5.21 39.48
N LEU A 813 -1.01 4.78 38.53
CA LEU A 813 -0.89 5.19 37.13
C LEU A 813 -1.13 6.70 36.91
N SER A 814 -1.94 7.35 37.75
CA SER A 814 -2.19 8.80 37.70
C SER A 814 -1.05 9.67 38.24
N LEU A 815 0.02 9.08 38.80
CA LEU A 815 1.23 9.82 39.13
C LEU A 815 2.03 10.09 37.84
N ASP A 816 2.74 11.22 37.79
CA ASP A 816 3.78 11.43 36.78
C ASP A 816 5.00 10.60 37.15
N PHE A 817 5.45 9.72 36.24
CA PHE A 817 6.51 8.75 36.47
C PHE A 817 7.92 9.35 36.40
N ASN A 818 8.06 10.60 35.98
CA ASN A 818 9.31 11.34 36.00
C ASN A 818 9.69 11.73 37.45
N ASP A 819 8.72 12.19 38.26
CA ASP A 819 8.95 12.78 39.60
C ASP A 819 8.57 11.84 40.79
N ILE A 820 8.40 10.52 40.58
CA ILE A 820 7.90 9.63 41.66
C ILE A 820 8.94 9.40 42.75
N THR A 821 8.72 10.03 43.91
CA THR A 821 9.31 9.57 45.17
C THR A 821 8.75 8.19 45.56
N PRO A 822 9.59 7.19 45.87
CA PRO A 822 9.13 5.82 46.14
C PRO A 822 8.21 5.73 47.38
N GLY A 823 8.37 6.64 48.35
CA GLY A 823 7.50 6.76 49.53
C GLY A 823 6.05 7.15 49.18
N ARG A 824 5.80 7.82 48.06
CA ARG A 824 4.44 8.17 47.62
C ARG A 824 3.67 6.94 47.15
N VAL A 825 4.30 6.07 46.38
CA VAL A 825 3.70 4.78 45.96
C VAL A 825 3.49 3.86 47.17
N GLN A 826 4.47 3.81 48.08
CA GLN A 826 4.39 3.02 49.30
C GLN A 826 3.21 3.46 50.19
N SER A 827 3.07 4.76 50.47
CA SER A 827 1.97 5.29 51.29
C SER A 827 0.57 5.11 50.67
N ILE A 828 0.45 5.13 49.33
CA ILE A 828 -0.81 4.80 48.62
C ILE A 828 -1.25 3.34 48.86
N LEU A 829 -0.30 2.43 49.11
CA LEU A 829 -0.57 1.02 49.37
C LEU A 829 -0.72 0.73 50.87
N GLU A 830 0.10 1.32 51.73
CA GLU A 830 0.00 1.14 53.19
C GLU A 830 -1.29 1.76 53.78
N SER A 831 -1.81 2.84 53.19
CA SER A 831 -3.06 3.49 53.62
C SER A 831 -4.32 2.66 53.33
N THR A 832 -4.33 1.81 52.29
CA THR A 832 -5.43 0.86 52.05
C THR A 832 -5.12 -0.54 52.61
N HIS A 833 -3.85 -0.92 52.70
CA HIS A 833 -3.39 -2.25 53.06
C HIS A 833 -2.17 -2.17 54.01
N PRO A 834 -2.38 -2.05 55.33
CA PRO A 834 -1.29 -2.04 56.30
C PRO A 834 -0.48 -3.33 56.23
N MET A 835 0.86 -3.20 56.28
CA MET A 835 1.83 -4.29 56.13
C MET A 835 2.76 -4.37 57.34
N PRO A 836 3.26 -5.56 57.72
CA PRO A 836 4.39 -5.69 58.64
C PRO A 836 5.62 -4.93 58.14
N SER A 837 6.44 -4.38 59.04
CA SER A 837 7.62 -3.57 58.71
C SER A 837 8.62 -4.28 57.78
N SER A 838 8.78 -5.60 57.91
CA SER A 838 9.62 -6.42 57.02
C SER A 838 9.06 -6.50 55.59
N ALA A 839 7.75 -6.66 55.43
CA ALA A 839 7.08 -6.66 54.13
C ALA A 839 7.07 -5.26 53.49
N SER A 840 6.83 -4.22 54.30
CA SER A 840 6.95 -2.81 53.92
C SER A 840 8.34 -2.48 53.36
N ALA A 841 9.41 -2.85 54.08
CA ALA A 841 10.79 -2.66 53.63
C ALA A 841 11.12 -3.43 52.33
N GLN A 842 10.64 -4.68 52.20
CA GLN A 842 10.81 -5.47 50.98
C GLN A 842 10.06 -4.85 49.78
N LEU A 843 8.82 -4.39 49.99
CA LEU A 843 8.06 -3.68 48.96
C LEU A 843 8.77 -2.40 48.52
N ALA A 844 9.23 -1.57 49.46
CA ALA A 844 10.02 -0.37 49.19
C ALA A 844 11.30 -0.68 48.40
N ALA A 845 11.95 -1.81 48.66
CA ALA A 845 13.11 -2.27 47.89
C ALA A 845 12.76 -2.71 46.46
N THR A 846 11.54 -3.22 46.21
CA THR A 846 11.05 -3.50 44.84
C THR A 846 10.63 -2.23 44.11
N ILE A 847 9.92 -1.30 44.77
CA ILE A 847 9.51 -0.01 44.19
C ILE A 847 10.73 0.75 43.65
N ARG A 848 11.81 0.90 44.43
CA ARG A 848 13.05 1.57 43.98
C ARG A 848 13.69 0.91 42.74
N ARG A 849 13.73 -0.43 42.68
CA ARG A 849 14.29 -1.18 41.53
C ARG A 849 13.43 -1.11 40.27
N VAL A 850 12.16 -0.79 40.43
CA VAL A 850 11.16 -0.80 39.35
C VAL A 850 10.91 0.60 38.79
N LEU A 851 10.99 1.67 39.59
CA LEU A 851 10.71 3.03 39.11
C LEU A 851 11.77 3.59 38.15
N GLY A 852 13.07 3.39 38.41
CA GLY A 852 14.15 3.94 37.56
C GLY A 852 14.04 3.58 36.07
N PRO A 853 13.81 2.30 35.71
CA PRO A 853 13.54 1.90 34.32
C PRO A 853 12.30 2.55 33.70
N VAL A 854 11.30 2.95 34.50
CA VAL A 854 10.11 3.64 34.00
C VAL A 854 10.38 5.13 33.81
N ALA A 855 11.09 5.77 34.72
CA ALA A 855 11.50 7.18 34.57
C ALA A 855 12.30 7.36 33.27
N THR A 856 13.36 6.55 33.06
CA THR A 856 14.14 6.58 31.80
C THR A 856 13.31 6.30 30.54
N ALA A 857 12.29 5.42 30.61
CA ALA A 857 11.38 5.18 29.49
C ALA A 857 10.42 6.36 29.24
N CYS A 858 9.98 7.06 30.29
CA CYS A 858 9.13 8.26 30.19
C CYS A 858 9.92 9.50 29.74
N GLU A 859 11.14 9.68 30.22
CA GLU A 859 12.11 10.67 29.74
C GLU A 859 12.36 10.47 28.23
N ALA A 860 12.61 9.24 27.78
CA ALA A 860 12.78 8.91 26.36
C ALA A 860 11.51 9.15 25.51
N ALA A 861 10.31 9.07 26.11
CA ALA A 861 9.06 9.41 25.43
C ALA A 861 8.74 10.92 25.45
N SER A 862 9.31 11.69 26.39
CA SER A 862 9.06 13.13 26.58
C SER A 862 10.11 14.03 25.92
N SER A 863 11.34 13.53 25.75
CA SER A 863 12.45 14.22 25.05
C SER A 863 12.36 14.15 23.54
N LEU A 864 11.60 13.19 22.99
CA LEU A 864 11.16 13.22 21.60
C LEU A 864 9.90 14.09 21.50
N PRO A 865 9.87 15.15 20.67
CA PRO A 865 8.60 15.74 20.26
C PRO A 865 7.73 14.70 19.53
N PRO A 866 6.40 14.93 19.41
CA PRO A 866 5.53 14.13 18.54
C PRO A 866 6.03 14.13 17.09
N SER A 867 5.40 13.34 16.20
CA SER A 867 5.81 13.04 14.81
C SER A 867 5.92 14.24 13.83
N LEU A 868 5.90 15.46 14.34
CA LEU A 868 6.21 16.72 13.66
C LEU A 868 7.68 17.11 13.89
N PRO A 869 8.45 17.53 12.86
CA PRO A 869 9.82 17.98 13.03
C PRO A 869 9.89 19.34 13.78
N GLN A 870 9.94 19.30 15.11
CA GLN A 870 10.29 20.45 15.93
C GLN A 870 11.82 20.64 15.94
N THR A 871 12.33 21.41 14.98
CA THR A 871 13.70 21.93 15.02
C THR A 871 13.80 23.04 16.08
N THR A 872 14.41 22.71 17.21
CA THR A 872 14.64 23.63 18.34
C THR A 872 15.64 24.71 17.98
N VAL A 873 15.22 25.98 18.01
CA VAL A 873 16.12 27.13 17.84
C VAL A 873 16.64 27.56 19.21
N GLU A 874 17.86 27.13 19.55
CA GLU A 874 18.63 27.76 20.62
C GLU A 874 19.13 29.13 20.15
N ALA A 875 18.39 30.19 20.50
CA ALA A 875 18.76 31.56 20.18
C ALA A 875 19.91 32.04 21.08
N ASN A 876 21.14 31.64 20.77
CA ASN A 876 22.37 32.12 21.43
C ASN A 876 22.63 33.60 21.10
N ALA A 877 21.89 34.48 21.76
CA ALA A 877 22.14 35.91 21.78
C ALA A 877 23.26 36.23 22.79
N ASN A 878 24.50 36.19 22.33
CA ASN A 878 25.60 37.02 22.83
C ASN A 878 26.78 36.97 21.87
N GLY A 879 27.23 38.15 21.42
CA GLY A 879 28.46 38.30 20.68
C GLY A 879 29.15 39.58 21.11
N ASP A 880 30.31 39.44 21.75
CA ASP A 880 31.36 40.45 21.72
C ASP A 880 32.73 39.80 22.01
N SER A 881 33.81 40.49 21.58
CA SER A 881 35.26 40.32 21.83
C SER A 881 35.76 39.15 22.73
N SER A 882 36.89 38.47 22.46
CA SER A 882 38.05 38.77 21.57
C SER A 882 38.85 37.51 21.19
N MET A 883 39.85 37.67 20.31
CA MET A 883 40.77 36.61 19.87
C MET A 883 41.90 36.32 20.87
N GLN A 884 42.31 35.05 20.99
CA GLN A 884 43.73 34.67 21.04
C GLN A 884 43.94 33.18 20.70
N ASP A 885 44.88 32.90 19.78
CA ASP A 885 45.41 31.55 19.53
C ASP A 885 46.35 31.12 20.66
N SER A 886 46.31 29.83 21.03
CA SER A 886 47.46 29.12 21.61
C SER A 886 47.28 27.61 21.48
N SER A 887 48.27 26.95 20.87
CA SER A 887 48.35 25.49 20.73
C SER A 887 49.21 24.86 21.84
N SER A 888 48.80 23.72 22.38
CA SER A 888 49.74 22.79 23.02
C SER A 888 49.30 21.32 22.90
N PHE A 889 50.29 20.48 22.61
CA PHE A 889 50.21 19.03 22.49
C PHE A 889 51.03 18.39 23.62
N SER A 890 50.38 17.55 24.42
CA SER A 890 50.83 16.27 25.04
C SER A 890 50.02 16.01 26.33
N GLY A 891 49.80 14.78 26.81
CA GLY A 891 50.27 13.48 26.34
C GLY A 891 51.29 12.84 27.29
N GLU A 892 50.82 12.16 28.35
CA GLU A 892 51.59 11.20 29.15
C GLU A 892 50.67 10.26 29.96
N GLU A 893 51.21 9.16 30.47
CA GLU A 893 50.47 8.04 31.09
C GLU A 893 50.45 8.10 32.64
N GLY A 894 49.49 7.41 33.28
CA GLY A 894 49.46 7.25 34.74
C GLY A 894 48.51 6.15 35.21
N GLU A 895 48.99 5.24 36.06
CA GLU A 895 48.23 4.10 36.58
C GLU A 895 47.16 4.50 37.61
N PRO A 896 45.99 3.83 37.66
CA PRO A 896 44.95 4.12 38.64
C PRO A 896 45.22 3.46 40.00
N ALA A 897 45.71 4.24 40.96
CA ALA A 897 45.74 3.84 42.37
C ALA A 897 44.36 4.02 43.03
N ASN A 898 43.89 3.02 43.78
CA ASN A 898 42.60 3.06 44.47
C ASN A 898 42.53 4.15 45.53
N HIS A 899 41.43 4.90 45.57
CA HIS A 899 40.92 5.47 46.82
C HIS A 899 39.39 5.61 46.80
N ASP A 900 38.71 4.92 47.71
CA ASP A 900 37.26 5.04 47.90
C ASP A 900 36.87 6.47 48.31
N SER A 901 35.93 7.06 47.58
CA SER A 901 35.12 8.19 48.06
C SER A 901 33.67 8.03 47.57
N SER A 902 32.82 7.56 48.48
CA SER A 902 31.46 7.12 48.16
C SER A 902 30.50 8.29 47.94
N ASN A 903 30.27 8.67 46.68
CA ASN A 903 29.12 9.51 46.28
C ASN A 903 28.68 9.16 44.85
N GLY A 904 28.08 7.97 44.69
CA GLY A 904 27.62 7.49 43.38
C GLY A 904 26.37 8.23 42.89
N SER A 905 26.54 9.18 41.97
CA SER A 905 25.46 9.61 41.09
C SER A 905 25.02 8.40 40.24
N GLY A 906 23.74 8.03 40.36
CA GLY A 906 23.25 6.79 39.78
C GLY A 906 23.19 6.85 38.25
N SER A 907 24.00 6.03 37.57
CA SER A 907 23.78 5.70 36.16
C SER A 907 22.35 5.16 35.99
N ALA A 908 21.55 5.81 35.14
CA ALA A 908 20.12 5.57 35.09
C ALA A 908 19.80 4.19 34.48
N ALA A 909 19.20 3.30 35.27
CA ALA A 909 19.00 1.91 34.90
C ALA A 909 17.86 1.74 33.87
N SER A 910 18.20 1.64 32.58
CA SER A 910 17.28 1.58 31.43
C SER A 910 16.53 0.24 31.23
N SER A 911 16.61 -0.69 32.18
CA SER A 911 16.03 -2.04 32.06
C SER A 911 15.58 -2.61 33.40
N PHE A 912 14.51 -3.42 33.42
CA PHE A 912 14.05 -4.03 34.67
C PHE A 912 15.05 -5.07 35.18
N SER A 913 15.75 -4.74 36.26
CA SER A 913 16.57 -5.69 37.02
C SER A 913 15.71 -6.69 37.82
N ASP A 914 14.55 -6.27 38.31
CA ASP A 914 13.68 -7.09 39.16
C ASP A 914 13.07 -8.29 38.41
N PRO A 915 13.12 -9.52 38.98
CA PRO A 915 12.61 -10.72 38.31
C PRO A 915 11.08 -10.75 38.18
N VAL A 916 10.32 -10.08 39.05
CA VAL A 916 8.86 -10.00 38.96
C VAL A 916 8.44 -9.08 37.82
N ALA A 917 9.09 -7.93 37.68
CA ALA A 917 8.88 -7.02 36.55
C ALA A 917 9.22 -7.70 35.21
N ARG A 918 10.38 -8.37 35.09
CA ARG A 918 10.75 -9.14 33.89
C ARG A 918 9.76 -10.26 33.55
N LEU A 919 9.25 -10.97 34.56
CA LEU A 919 8.24 -12.02 34.37
C LEU A 919 6.90 -11.43 33.86
N ILE A 920 6.48 -10.28 34.39
CA ILE A 920 5.25 -9.60 33.97
C ILE A 920 5.39 -9.05 32.55
N LEU A 921 6.52 -8.41 32.21
CA LEU A 921 6.80 -7.93 30.85
C LEU A 921 6.76 -9.08 29.83
N SER A 922 7.41 -10.21 30.14
CA SER A 922 7.38 -11.40 29.29
C SER A 922 5.95 -11.95 29.08
N ARG A 923 5.12 -11.96 30.14
CA ARG A 923 3.71 -12.35 30.06
C ARG A 923 2.84 -11.34 29.30
N LEU A 924 3.12 -10.04 29.43
CA LEU A 924 2.45 -8.98 28.67
C LEU A 924 2.77 -9.11 27.17
N ARG A 925 4.04 -9.30 26.82
CA ARG A 925 4.50 -9.57 25.45
C ARG A 925 3.80 -10.78 24.85
N ALA A 926 3.75 -11.91 25.56
CA ALA A 926 3.04 -13.10 25.11
C ALA A 926 1.52 -12.88 24.93
N HIS A 927 0.90 -12.04 25.77
CA HIS A 927 -0.51 -11.67 25.62
C HIS A 927 -0.75 -10.77 24.39
N VAL A 928 0.03 -9.71 24.23
CA VAL A 928 -0.06 -8.76 23.11
C VAL A 928 0.24 -9.46 21.77
N LEU A 929 1.28 -10.29 21.72
CA LEU A 929 1.58 -11.14 20.55
C LEU A 929 0.38 -12.01 20.15
N SER A 930 -0.23 -12.72 21.11
CA SER A 930 -1.40 -13.58 20.89
C SER A 930 -2.64 -12.82 20.39
N ARG A 931 -2.72 -11.51 20.68
CA ARG A 931 -3.75 -10.61 20.13
C ARG A 931 -3.41 -10.20 18.69
N LEU A 932 -2.20 -9.68 18.45
CA LEU A 932 -1.76 -9.19 17.12
C LEU A 932 -1.62 -10.31 16.08
N SER A 933 -1.28 -11.53 16.49
CA SER A 933 -1.16 -12.69 15.59
C SER A 933 -2.49 -13.35 15.23
N ALA A 934 -3.63 -12.90 15.77
CA ALA A 934 -4.95 -13.50 15.55
C ALA A 934 -5.45 -13.25 14.12
N SER A 935 -5.27 -14.25 13.25
CA SER A 935 -5.52 -14.11 11.80
C SER A 935 -7.00 -14.10 11.42
N SER A 936 -7.84 -14.81 12.16
CA SER A 936 -9.28 -14.93 11.88
C SER A 936 -10.13 -14.04 12.79
N ALA A 937 -11.25 -13.51 12.27
CA ALA A 937 -12.17 -12.67 13.05
C ALA A 937 -12.76 -13.42 14.27
N SER A 938 -13.01 -14.73 14.14
CA SER A 938 -13.41 -15.60 15.24
C SER A 938 -12.33 -15.72 16.32
N GLU A 939 -11.04 -15.70 15.94
CA GLU A 939 -9.93 -15.68 16.87
C GLU A 939 -9.70 -14.31 17.52
N ARG A 940 -9.79 -13.20 16.78
CA ARG A 940 -9.76 -11.84 17.36
C ARG A 940 -10.86 -11.70 18.43
N VAL A 941 -12.09 -12.13 18.13
CA VAL A 941 -13.21 -12.16 19.10
C VAL A 941 -12.94 -13.08 20.28
N ARG A 942 -12.38 -14.29 20.05
CA ARG A 942 -12.02 -15.24 21.12
C ARG A 942 -10.99 -14.65 22.07
N THR A 943 -9.89 -14.09 21.55
CA THR A 943 -8.82 -13.53 22.38
C THR A 943 -9.30 -12.31 23.16
N THR A 944 -10.10 -11.41 22.56
CA THR A 944 -10.77 -10.30 23.29
C THR A 944 -11.64 -10.84 24.44
N THR A 945 -12.50 -11.83 24.16
CA THR A 945 -13.43 -12.38 25.16
C THR A 945 -12.69 -13.04 26.33
N THR A 946 -11.54 -13.69 26.08
CA THR A 946 -10.70 -14.31 27.11
C THR A 946 -9.67 -13.35 27.74
N ALA A 947 -9.59 -12.09 27.31
CA ALA A 947 -8.48 -11.21 27.68
C ALA A 947 -8.38 -10.95 29.19
N SER A 948 -9.51 -10.71 29.84
CA SER A 948 -9.59 -10.53 31.30
C SER A 948 -9.12 -11.76 32.08
N GLN A 949 -9.48 -12.97 31.63
CA GLN A 949 -9.03 -14.23 32.23
C GLN A 949 -7.53 -14.47 31.99
N SER A 950 -7.04 -14.14 30.78
CA SER A 950 -5.61 -14.25 30.42
C SER A 950 -4.75 -13.32 31.26
N LEU A 951 -5.13 -12.04 31.38
CA LEU A 951 -4.41 -11.03 32.17
C LEU A 951 -4.51 -11.31 33.68
N ALA A 952 -5.66 -11.78 34.19
CA ALA A 952 -5.78 -12.26 35.56
C ALA A 952 -4.90 -13.50 35.84
N GLY A 953 -4.71 -14.37 34.84
CA GLY A 953 -3.75 -15.47 34.90
C GLY A 953 -2.29 -15.01 34.85
N ALA A 954 -1.99 -13.92 34.13
CA ALA A 954 -0.67 -13.33 34.04
C ALA A 954 -0.25 -12.56 35.31
N GLY A 955 -1.21 -12.12 36.13
CA GLY A 955 -0.98 -11.28 37.32
C GLY A 955 -1.32 -9.80 37.14
N MET A 956 -2.08 -9.45 36.08
CA MET A 956 -2.49 -8.09 35.70
C MET A 956 -4.03 -7.91 35.63
N PRO A 957 -4.85 -8.38 36.61
CA PRO A 957 -6.31 -8.33 36.51
C PRO A 957 -6.92 -6.91 36.48
N GLU A 958 -6.16 -5.88 36.85
CA GLU A 958 -6.58 -4.46 36.82
C GLU A 958 -6.49 -3.84 35.41
N PHE A 959 -5.44 -4.19 34.66
CA PHE A 959 -4.99 -3.40 33.50
C PHE A 959 -5.68 -3.76 32.18
N VAL A 960 -6.78 -4.51 32.21
CA VAL A 960 -7.48 -5.02 31.02
C VAL A 960 -7.82 -3.91 30.02
N ASN A 961 -8.28 -2.74 30.50
CA ASN A 961 -8.61 -1.61 29.62
C ASN A 961 -7.35 -0.89 29.07
N ALA A 962 -6.27 -0.83 29.85
CA ALA A 962 -5.03 -0.15 29.46
C ALA A 962 -4.23 -0.98 28.45
N VAL A 963 -4.13 -2.30 28.69
CA VAL A 963 -3.57 -3.27 27.73
C VAL A 963 -4.47 -3.39 26.49
N GLY A 964 -5.79 -3.27 26.64
CA GLY A 964 -6.73 -3.17 25.51
C GLY A 964 -6.37 -2.03 24.56
N LYS A 965 -6.29 -0.79 25.07
CA LYS A 965 -5.86 0.38 24.29
C LYS A 965 -4.48 0.21 23.66
N LEU A 966 -3.50 -0.32 24.41
CA LEU A 966 -2.15 -0.56 23.89
C LEU A 966 -2.15 -1.56 22.73
N VAL A 967 -2.99 -2.60 22.78
CA VAL A 967 -3.17 -3.53 21.65
C VAL A 967 -3.88 -2.85 20.49
N GLU A 968 -4.90 -2.02 20.73
CA GLU A 968 -5.67 -1.32 19.70
C GLU A 968 -4.79 -0.33 18.91
N GLU A 969 -3.95 0.47 19.58
CA GLU A 969 -3.00 1.37 18.91
C GLU A 969 -1.92 0.61 18.13
N LEU A 970 -1.39 -0.51 18.66
CA LEU A 970 -0.46 -1.38 17.92
C LEU A 970 -1.13 -2.08 16.72
N GLU A 971 -2.43 -2.40 16.80
CA GLU A 971 -3.19 -2.98 15.70
C GLU A 971 -3.41 -1.94 14.59
N LYS A 972 -3.67 -0.66 14.91
CA LYS A 972 -3.69 0.44 13.92
C LYS A 972 -2.35 0.62 13.20
N VAL A 973 -1.26 0.80 13.95
CA VAL A 973 0.09 1.02 13.37
C VAL A 973 0.46 -0.13 12.44
N ARG A 974 0.19 -1.38 12.89
CA ARG A 974 0.38 -2.57 12.07
C ARG A 974 -0.48 -2.60 10.81
N GLU A 975 -1.77 -2.25 10.89
CA GLU A 975 -2.64 -2.26 9.71
C GLU A 975 -2.24 -1.16 8.71
N VAL A 976 -1.77 0.02 9.16
CA VAL A 976 -1.29 1.09 8.27
C VAL A 976 0.08 0.78 7.64
N ASP A 977 1.09 0.37 8.43
CA ASP A 977 2.42 0.01 7.93
C ASP A 977 2.35 -1.20 6.98
N TRP A 978 1.47 -2.17 7.24
CA TRP A 978 1.26 -3.28 6.30
C TRP A 978 0.55 -2.86 5.01
N LEU A 979 -0.42 -1.94 5.07
CA LEU A 979 -1.11 -1.41 3.89
C LEU A 979 -0.19 -0.53 3.02
N CYS A 980 0.67 0.27 3.63
CA CYS A 980 1.60 1.12 2.92
C CYS A 980 2.84 0.32 2.46
N HIS A 981 3.56 -0.30 3.40
CA HIS A 981 4.88 -0.87 3.14
C HIS A 981 4.89 -2.39 2.89
N GLY A 982 3.73 -3.06 2.84
CA GLY A 982 3.57 -4.50 2.57
C GLY A 982 4.42 -5.02 1.39
N VAL A 983 4.43 -4.28 0.29
CA VAL A 983 5.18 -4.62 -0.94
C VAL A 983 6.69 -4.70 -0.69
N PHE A 984 7.25 -3.87 0.21
CA PHE A 984 8.68 -3.90 0.54
C PHE A 984 9.02 -5.10 1.43
N TYR A 985 8.14 -5.49 2.35
CA TYR A 985 8.29 -6.73 3.11
C TYR A 985 8.25 -7.97 2.21
N GLU A 986 7.45 -7.94 1.15
CA GLU A 986 7.40 -9.00 0.13
C GLU A 986 8.69 -9.04 -0.71
N ARG A 987 9.20 -7.89 -1.20
CA ARG A 987 10.54 -7.79 -1.84
C ARG A 987 11.64 -8.41 -0.96
N ILE A 988 11.66 -8.07 0.34
CA ILE A 988 12.64 -8.58 1.33
C ILE A 988 12.47 -10.09 1.61
N LEU A 989 11.25 -10.63 1.52
CA LEU A 989 11.00 -12.06 1.65
C LEU A 989 11.57 -12.85 0.47
N ASP A 990 11.36 -12.39 -0.76
CA ASP A 990 11.81 -13.07 -1.97
C ASP A 990 13.34 -13.03 -2.12
N GLU A 991 13.97 -11.88 -1.82
CA GLU A 991 15.44 -11.80 -1.65
C GLU A 991 15.96 -12.77 -0.56
N GLY A 992 15.18 -12.95 0.51
CA GLY A 992 15.49 -13.87 1.60
C GLY A 992 15.30 -15.35 1.24
N VAL A 993 14.72 -15.66 0.08
CA VAL A 993 14.62 -17.02 -0.48
C VAL A 993 15.70 -17.26 -1.54
N SER A 994 16.02 -16.27 -2.38
CA SER A 994 17.05 -16.40 -3.42
C SER A 994 18.47 -16.52 -2.86
N LEU A 995 18.74 -15.95 -1.67
CA LEU A 995 19.99 -16.14 -0.93
C LEU A 995 20.09 -17.48 -0.16
N GLY A 996 19.14 -18.40 -0.37
CA GLY A 996 19.07 -19.69 0.32
C GLY A 996 18.91 -20.90 -0.61
N GLN A 997 19.23 -20.77 -1.89
CA GLN A 997 19.24 -21.85 -2.89
C GLN A 997 20.63 -22.03 -3.51
#